data_AF-A0A534JUE9-F1
#
_entry.id   AF-A0A534JUE9-F1
#
_cell.length_a   1.000
_cell.length_b   1.000
_cell.length_c   1.000
_cell.angle_alpha   90.00
_cell.angle_beta   90.00
_cell.angle_gamma   90.00
#
_symmetry.space_group_name_H-M   'P 1'
#
loop_
_entity.id
_entity.type
_entity.pdbx_description
1 polymer ?
#
loop_
_entity_poly.entity_id
_entity_poly.type
_entity_poly.pdbx_seq_one_letter_code
_entity_poly.pdbx_strand_id
1 'polypeptide(L)'
;MRPCRWRPCPVAAQRRSGGPAPPPAAIEHHSSLDLYTSKWRYAAKRLRPCDGGSAKQRELARNKSFMAPSTVDGPSMGEPTLKEKAWEPSLEEGVLAAWKVDPDLYRFAPERGQAVYVIDTPPPYPSGSWHVGAVMAYSMIDMIARSQRMLGRAVLFPFGLDRNGINIERTVEKRTGKPLHRWDREAFIAECRKEIEAIGNGLLELAIRVGMSADFARTYYTDSDEYRAFSQAIFLELWPKGLFYRGERPTFWCPVCETPLAEADIEYEERASSLVWMKFPLPTGGEIKIATTRPELLAACRAVMVHPDDERYRNLHGKKARVPLYGHDVPIVPHPSAKPEFGSGAAMVCSYGDMVDLAMFRELRLEPLKAIDETGRMTEAAGFLKGLKVDAAREKAIDELRVRGALDKVEPIQHQTPICSRSLNPIEFISSDAWYLKQLDFREDLKRLAHEMEFRPTRHRQLLLDWMESLTIDWPISRRRFYHTEIPLWYCKKCGEALAPPPGKYYRPWKDPAPFSKCPKCSSKEFVGEDRVFDTWMDSSVSNLFLTRYRSDPTFFKANFPVSLRCQGREIVRTWLYYTTLKSWLVKQSKPFHRVFIHGLGLDARGRAMHRTLGNVIDPWPLIKKHGADAMRIFVASETNPGDDFRISEAKVGGAAKFVTKLWNVARFISSFEEPKEGKLLPTDEWILAELNRLIDVSRGAYEDLNLFLPSNRCREFLWNLFAPHYVESRPFRRTRSGGPCTAAACIRRPSRCRETESPERGRTSRTNSSPSTRTSGSENGTRASPSTSSSRASQSRRT
;
A
#
# COMPACT_ATOMS: atom_id res chain seq x y z
N MET A 1 11.20 7.69 -48.10
CA MET A 1 10.67 9.08 -47.96
C MET A 1 11.20 9.67 -46.66
N ARG A 2 11.51 10.97 -46.68
CA ARG A 2 12.48 11.72 -45.83
C ARG A 2 12.37 11.55 -44.29
N PRO A 3 13.50 11.49 -43.56
CA PRO A 3 13.56 11.80 -42.13
C PRO A 3 14.16 13.21 -41.87
N CYS A 4 13.50 14.02 -41.04
CA CYS A 4 14.01 15.34 -40.62
C CYS A 4 14.86 15.22 -39.36
N ARG A 5 16.07 15.80 -39.45
CA ARG A 5 17.13 15.88 -38.44
C ARG A 5 16.85 16.95 -37.40
N TRP A 6 17.13 16.65 -36.13
CA TRP A 6 17.38 17.65 -35.10
C TRP A 6 18.87 18.00 -35.08
N ARG A 7 19.19 19.30 -35.15
CA ARG A 7 20.56 19.84 -34.99
C ARG A 7 20.79 20.22 -33.51
N PRO A 8 21.99 19.96 -32.95
CA PRO A 8 22.46 20.58 -31.71
C PRO A 8 23.26 21.87 -32.01
N CYS A 9 23.26 22.82 -31.07
CA CYS A 9 24.12 24.02 -31.09
C CYS A 9 24.78 24.21 -29.70
N PRO A 10 25.90 24.94 -29.58
CA PRO A 10 27.18 24.36 -29.18
C PRO A 10 27.71 24.90 -27.85
N VAL A 11 28.62 24.12 -27.27
CA VAL A 11 29.42 24.46 -26.09
C VAL A 11 30.53 25.44 -26.49
N ALA A 12 30.64 26.56 -25.79
CA ALA A 12 31.80 27.45 -25.81
C ALA A 12 32.47 27.45 -24.43
N ALA A 13 33.76 27.12 -24.41
CA ALA A 13 34.63 27.14 -23.25
C ALA A 13 35.28 28.53 -23.09
N GLN A 14 35.33 29.06 -21.86
CA GLN A 14 36.38 30.01 -21.49
C GLN A 14 36.75 29.93 -19.99
N ARG A 15 38.06 30.11 -19.79
CA ARG A 15 38.99 29.90 -18.68
C ARG A 15 38.63 30.40 -17.27
N ARG A 16 39.29 29.77 -16.29
CA ARG A 16 39.34 30.04 -14.84
C ARG A 16 40.19 31.27 -14.45
N SER A 17 39.70 32.01 -13.45
CA SER A 17 40.44 32.75 -12.39
C SER A 17 39.37 33.07 -11.31
N GLY A 18 39.39 32.57 -10.08
CA GLY A 18 40.34 32.85 -8.99
C GLY A 18 39.63 33.71 -7.91
N GLY A 19 39.16 33.10 -6.81
CA GLY A 19 38.59 33.79 -5.63
C GLY A 19 37.25 33.21 -5.11
N PRO A 20 36.99 33.13 -3.78
CA PRO A 20 35.86 32.39 -3.22
C PRO A 20 34.56 33.22 -3.24
N ALA A 21 33.47 32.61 -3.71
CA ALA A 21 32.13 33.21 -3.74
C ALA A 21 31.24 32.65 -2.59
N PRO A 22 30.33 33.47 -2.03
CA PRO A 22 29.51 33.15 -0.85
C PRO A 22 28.41 32.11 -1.14
N PRO A 23 27.77 31.50 -0.12
CA PRO A 23 26.81 30.41 -0.33
C PRO A 23 25.56 30.90 -1.08
N PRO A 24 24.95 30.06 -1.95
CA PRO A 24 23.84 30.46 -2.78
C PRO A 24 22.53 30.61 -1.99
N ALA A 25 21.87 31.73 -2.24
CA ALA A 25 20.50 32.02 -1.83
C ALA A 25 19.51 31.03 -2.48
N ALA A 26 18.48 30.68 -1.72
CA ALA A 26 17.37 29.83 -2.13
C ALA A 26 16.64 30.41 -3.36
N ILE A 27 16.46 29.56 -4.38
CA ILE A 27 15.58 29.83 -5.51
C ILE A 27 14.17 29.43 -5.07
N GLU A 28 13.34 30.41 -4.77
CA GLU A 28 11.90 30.22 -4.60
C GLU A 28 11.23 30.05 -5.97
N HIS A 29 10.63 28.88 -6.18
CA HIS A 29 9.66 28.69 -7.26
C HIS A 29 8.36 29.39 -6.88
N HIS A 30 8.09 30.54 -7.51
CA HIS A 30 6.80 31.21 -7.45
C HIS A 30 5.70 30.30 -8.01
N SER A 31 4.86 29.78 -7.12
CA SER A 31 3.53 29.25 -7.47
C SER A 31 2.53 30.41 -7.49
N SER A 32 1.66 30.42 -8.48
CA SER A 32 0.68 31.48 -8.79
C SER A 32 -0.51 31.54 -7.81
N LEU A 33 -0.26 31.51 -6.49
CA LEU A 33 -1.31 31.56 -5.45
C LEU A 33 -1.29 32.83 -4.57
N ASP A 34 -0.36 33.76 -4.78
CA ASP A 34 -0.17 34.92 -3.89
C ASP A 34 -0.94 36.21 -4.28
N LEU A 35 -1.83 36.16 -5.26
CA LEU A 35 -2.61 37.34 -5.69
C LEU A 35 -3.96 37.52 -4.99
N TYR A 36 -4.37 36.64 -4.06
CA TYR A 36 -5.69 36.72 -3.41
C TYR A 36 -5.70 36.95 -1.89
N THR A 37 -4.54 36.99 -1.22
CA THR A 37 -4.46 37.11 0.25
C THR A 37 -4.08 38.49 0.78
N SER A 38 -3.82 39.48 -0.07
CA SER A 38 -3.31 40.81 0.35
C SER A 38 -4.38 41.88 0.62
N LYS A 39 -5.68 41.65 0.34
CA LYS A 39 -6.75 42.66 0.56
C LYS A 39 -7.52 42.58 1.89
N TRP A 40 -7.22 41.63 2.78
CA TRP A 40 -7.97 41.45 4.04
C TRP A 40 -7.21 41.79 5.33
N ARG A 41 -6.05 42.45 5.24
CA ARG A 41 -5.26 42.86 6.43
C ARG A 41 -5.28 44.35 6.77
N TYR A 42 -6.11 45.19 6.12
CA TYR A 42 -6.14 46.64 6.39
C TYR A 42 -7.42 47.18 7.06
N ALA A 43 -8.35 46.34 7.52
CA ALA A 43 -9.61 46.78 8.15
C ALA A 43 -9.83 46.24 9.58
N ALA A 44 -8.74 46.04 10.34
CA ALA A 44 -8.81 45.61 11.74
C ALA A 44 -7.78 46.36 12.60
N LYS A 45 -7.89 47.69 12.65
CA LYS A 45 -7.14 48.53 13.61
C LYS A 45 -7.77 49.92 13.73
N ARG A 46 -8.89 50.00 14.45
CA ARG A 46 -9.33 51.14 15.27
C ARG A 46 -10.74 50.81 15.77
N LEU A 47 -10.86 50.61 17.09
CA LEU A 47 -11.93 51.09 17.96
C LEU A 47 -11.66 50.52 19.36
N ARG A 48 -11.33 51.41 20.30
CA ARG A 48 -11.27 51.15 21.74
C ARG A 48 -12.65 51.48 22.36
N PRO A 49 -12.97 50.95 23.55
CA PRO A 49 -14.29 51.07 24.15
C PRO A 49 -14.47 52.41 24.90
N CYS A 50 -15.68 52.97 24.88
CA CYS A 50 -16.13 53.99 25.82
C CYS A 50 -17.43 53.51 26.47
N ASP A 51 -17.39 53.37 27.80
CA ASP A 51 -18.55 53.32 28.68
C ASP A 51 -19.28 54.67 28.68
N GLY A 52 -20.62 54.63 28.81
CA GLY A 52 -21.40 55.82 29.17
C GLY A 52 -22.87 55.79 28.75
N GLY A 53 -23.76 55.63 29.73
CA GLY A 53 -24.92 56.51 29.88
C GLY A 53 -26.21 56.17 29.11
N SER A 54 -27.17 55.66 29.87
CA SER A 54 -28.62 55.72 29.66
C SER A 54 -29.13 57.07 29.14
N ALA A 55 -30.02 57.06 28.12
CA ALA A 55 -31.11 58.04 27.88
C ALA A 55 -31.72 58.00 26.45
N LYS A 56 -31.38 57.03 25.60
CA LYS A 56 -31.87 56.98 24.19
C LYS A 56 -32.69 55.73 23.84
N GLN A 57 -33.45 55.20 24.80
CA GLN A 57 -34.34 54.03 24.61
C GLN A 57 -35.82 54.31 24.87
N ARG A 58 -36.25 55.57 25.04
CA ARG A 58 -37.66 55.90 25.34
C ARG A 58 -38.41 56.72 24.28
N GLU A 59 -37.81 56.99 23.12
CA GLU A 59 -38.43 57.84 22.09
C GLU A 59 -38.57 57.16 20.71
N LEU A 60 -38.55 55.82 20.66
CA LEU A 60 -38.89 55.02 19.47
C LEU A 60 -40.05 54.03 19.71
N ALA A 61 -40.86 54.28 20.75
CA ALA A 61 -42.00 53.45 21.13
C ALA A 61 -43.38 54.08 20.78
N ARG A 62 -43.42 55.16 19.99
CA ARG A 62 -44.65 55.83 19.55
C ARG A 62 -44.60 56.11 18.04
N ASN A 63 -44.80 55.06 17.25
CA ASN A 63 -45.43 55.11 15.92
C ASN A 63 -45.65 53.67 15.43
N LYS A 64 -46.58 52.99 16.10
CA LYS A 64 -47.20 51.75 15.62
C LYS A 64 -48.61 52.10 15.15
N SER A 65 -48.75 52.37 13.85
CA SER A 65 -49.94 52.02 13.07
C SER A 65 -49.69 52.43 11.63
N PHE A 66 -49.49 51.47 10.74
CA PHE A 66 -50.02 51.41 9.37
C PHE A 66 -49.31 50.28 8.61
N MET A 67 -50.12 49.51 7.88
CA MET A 67 -49.82 48.30 7.09
C MET A 67 -49.79 46.98 7.86
N ALA A 68 -50.99 46.40 7.97
CA ALA A 68 -51.17 44.96 8.18
C ALA A 68 -50.49 44.17 7.03
N PRO A 69 -49.76 43.08 7.31
CA PRO A 69 -49.32 42.19 6.26
C PRO A 69 -50.53 41.39 5.77
N SER A 70 -50.90 41.60 4.51
CA SER A 70 -51.83 40.75 3.78
C SER A 70 -51.34 39.29 3.86
N THR A 71 -52.17 38.43 4.45
CA THR A 71 -52.02 36.98 4.45
C THR A 71 -52.11 36.46 3.02
N VAL A 72 -50.96 36.21 2.40
CA VAL A 72 -50.88 35.42 1.17
C VAL A 72 -50.58 33.99 1.59
N ASP A 73 -51.59 33.13 1.47
CA ASP A 73 -51.47 31.68 1.64
C ASP A 73 -50.52 31.12 0.58
N GLY A 74 -49.24 31.01 0.94
CA GLY A 74 -48.26 30.22 0.20
C GLY A 74 -48.28 28.76 0.69
N PRO A 75 -47.79 27.79 -0.11
CA PRO A 75 -47.72 26.39 0.33
C PRO A 75 -46.97 26.30 1.66
N SER A 76 -47.58 25.63 2.64
CA SER A 76 -47.02 25.47 3.98
C SER A 76 -45.68 24.73 3.89
N MET A 77 -44.70 25.11 4.74
CA MET A 77 -43.53 24.25 4.90
C MET A 77 -44.02 22.93 5.49
N GLY A 78 -43.97 21.87 4.70
CA GLY A 78 -44.29 20.54 5.16
C GLY A 78 -43.32 20.09 6.25
N GLU A 79 -43.72 19.09 7.03
CA GLU A 79 -42.77 18.44 7.92
C GLU A 79 -41.65 17.80 7.10
N PRO A 80 -40.38 18.00 7.46
CA PRO A 80 -39.27 17.31 6.80
C PRO A 80 -39.45 15.80 6.89
N THR A 81 -39.16 15.11 5.78
CA THR A 81 -39.19 13.64 5.74
C THR A 81 -38.03 13.05 6.53
N LEU A 82 -36.89 13.76 6.63
CA LEU A 82 -35.81 13.45 7.56
C LEU A 82 -36.17 13.96 8.96
N LYS A 83 -36.45 13.05 9.89
CA LYS A 83 -37.06 13.39 11.18
C LYS A 83 -36.04 13.91 12.20
N GLU A 84 -34.82 13.39 12.17
CA GLU A 84 -33.77 13.72 13.12
C GLU A 84 -33.28 15.16 12.92
N LYS A 85 -33.23 15.94 14.00
CA LYS A 85 -32.88 17.37 13.94
C LYS A 85 -31.39 17.61 13.66
N ALA A 86 -30.55 16.65 13.99
CA ALA A 86 -29.11 16.67 13.75
C ALA A 86 -28.68 15.31 13.22
N TRP A 87 -27.53 15.30 12.55
CA TRP A 87 -26.88 14.05 12.19
C TRP A 87 -26.32 13.39 13.44
N GLU A 88 -26.61 12.10 13.61
CA GLU A 88 -26.11 11.27 14.70
C GLU A 88 -25.45 10.00 14.12
N PRO A 89 -24.31 9.55 14.66
CA PRO A 89 -23.62 8.34 14.19
C PRO A 89 -24.49 7.06 14.18
N SER A 90 -25.52 6.99 15.02
CA SER A 90 -26.44 5.84 15.08
C SER A 90 -27.27 5.67 13.80
N LEU A 91 -27.44 6.72 12.99
CA LEU A 91 -28.14 6.63 11.71
C LEU A 91 -27.44 5.70 10.71
N GLU A 92 -26.12 5.55 10.83
CA GLU A 92 -25.35 4.61 10.01
C GLU A 92 -25.80 3.17 10.24
N GLU A 93 -26.22 2.80 11.45
CA GLU A 93 -26.64 1.44 11.78
C GLU A 93 -27.90 1.04 11.02
N GLY A 94 -28.84 1.96 10.83
CA GLY A 94 -30.03 1.74 10.01
C GLY A 94 -29.69 1.50 8.54
N VAL A 95 -28.71 2.24 7.99
CA VAL A 95 -28.22 2.05 6.62
C VAL A 95 -27.51 0.70 6.48
N LEU A 96 -26.66 0.34 7.43
CA LEU A 96 -25.97 -0.95 7.44
C LEU A 96 -26.97 -2.12 7.57
N ALA A 97 -28.02 -1.97 8.39
CA ALA A 97 -29.09 -2.95 8.49
C ALA A 97 -29.83 -3.11 7.15
N ALA A 98 -30.13 -2.01 6.46
CA ALA A 98 -30.74 -2.05 5.14
C ALA A 98 -29.84 -2.75 4.10
N TRP A 99 -28.54 -2.48 4.10
CA TRP A 99 -27.59 -3.19 3.22
C TRP A 99 -27.47 -4.67 3.56
N LYS A 100 -27.57 -5.04 4.83
CA LYS A 100 -27.51 -6.44 5.27
C LYS A 100 -28.70 -7.27 4.79
N VAL A 101 -29.86 -6.66 4.54
CA VAL A 101 -31.05 -7.35 4.02
C VAL A 101 -30.83 -7.85 2.59
N ASP A 102 -30.01 -7.16 1.79
CA ASP A 102 -29.65 -7.57 0.44
C ASP A 102 -28.21 -8.08 0.39
N PRO A 103 -27.98 -9.41 0.58
CA PRO A 103 -26.63 -9.98 0.55
C PRO A 103 -25.99 -9.90 -0.84
N ASP A 104 -26.76 -9.63 -1.89
CA ASP A 104 -26.27 -9.52 -3.27
C ASP A 104 -26.02 -8.06 -3.70
N LEU A 105 -26.25 -7.07 -2.82
CA LEU A 105 -26.11 -5.63 -3.11
C LEU A 105 -24.76 -5.26 -3.76
N TYR A 106 -23.68 -5.92 -3.32
CA TYR A 106 -22.33 -5.71 -3.85
C TYR A 106 -21.78 -6.93 -4.58
N ARG A 107 -22.64 -7.92 -4.92
CA ARG A 107 -22.24 -9.09 -5.69
C ARG A 107 -21.68 -8.68 -7.05
N PHE A 108 -20.54 -9.26 -7.41
CA PHE A 108 -20.00 -9.08 -8.75
C PHE A 108 -20.82 -9.86 -9.79
N ALA A 109 -21.64 -9.14 -10.56
CA ALA A 109 -22.48 -9.68 -11.62
C ALA A 109 -22.48 -8.73 -12.83
N PRO A 110 -21.48 -8.81 -13.74
CA PRO A 110 -21.38 -7.90 -14.87
C PRO A 110 -22.50 -8.13 -15.89
N GLU A 111 -23.12 -7.04 -16.37
CA GLU A 111 -24.02 -7.09 -17.51
C GLU A 111 -23.26 -7.30 -18.83
N ARG A 112 -23.94 -7.80 -19.87
CA ARG A 112 -23.32 -8.04 -21.17
C ARG A 112 -22.82 -6.70 -21.75
N GLY A 113 -21.52 -6.63 -22.03
CA GLY A 113 -20.87 -5.43 -22.59
C GLY A 113 -20.47 -4.39 -21.54
N GLN A 114 -20.76 -4.61 -20.26
CA GLN A 114 -20.30 -3.75 -19.18
C GLN A 114 -18.80 -3.94 -18.95
N ALA A 115 -18.06 -2.83 -18.85
CA ALA A 115 -16.63 -2.88 -18.56
C ALA A 115 -16.39 -3.43 -17.14
N VAL A 116 -15.60 -4.50 -17.03
CA VAL A 116 -15.21 -5.08 -15.75
C VAL A 116 -14.03 -4.31 -15.16
N TYR A 117 -14.05 -4.14 -13.85
CA TYR A 117 -12.99 -3.47 -13.09
C TYR A 117 -12.60 -4.33 -11.88
N VAL A 118 -11.45 -4.98 -11.96
CA VAL A 118 -10.95 -5.85 -10.88
C VAL A 118 -10.02 -5.05 -9.98
N ILE A 119 -10.32 -5.05 -8.68
CA ILE A 119 -9.46 -4.44 -7.65
C ILE A 119 -8.78 -5.55 -6.86
N ASP A 120 -7.45 -5.63 -6.98
CA ASP A 120 -6.64 -6.48 -6.13
C ASP A 120 -6.44 -5.77 -4.79
N THR A 121 -7.32 -6.12 -3.86
CA THR A 121 -7.43 -5.50 -2.52
C THR A 121 -6.44 -6.18 -1.58
N PRO A 122 -5.65 -5.42 -0.80
CA PRO A 122 -4.71 -6.00 0.16
C PRO A 122 -5.51 -6.83 1.15
N PRO A 123 -5.25 -8.14 1.27
CA PRO A 123 -5.91 -8.93 2.31
C PRO A 123 -5.34 -8.48 3.66
N PRO A 124 -6.13 -7.85 4.55
CA PRO A 124 -5.63 -7.48 5.87
C PRO A 124 -5.10 -8.68 6.63
N TYR A 125 -3.95 -8.47 7.25
CA TYR A 125 -3.31 -9.43 8.11
C TYR A 125 -3.94 -9.36 9.53
N PRO A 126 -4.50 -10.45 10.08
CA PRO A 126 -5.18 -10.49 11.37
C PRO A 126 -4.18 -10.59 12.53
N SER A 127 -3.32 -9.57 12.69
CA SER A 127 -2.38 -9.42 13.82
C SER A 127 -2.94 -8.47 14.89
N GLY A 128 -4.24 -8.59 15.18
CA GLY A 128 -5.02 -7.73 16.08
C GLY A 128 -5.97 -6.76 15.34
N SER A 129 -6.75 -5.97 16.11
CA SER A 129 -7.73 -5.01 15.54
C SER A 129 -7.07 -3.90 14.73
N TRP A 130 -7.65 -3.48 13.60
CA TRP A 130 -7.13 -2.33 12.84
C TRP A 130 -7.00 -1.09 13.71
N HIS A 131 -5.90 -0.36 13.52
CA HIS A 131 -5.82 1.01 13.99
C HIS A 131 -6.53 1.95 13.00
N VAL A 132 -6.78 3.19 13.44
CA VAL A 132 -7.47 4.20 12.64
C VAL A 132 -6.84 4.43 11.25
N GLY A 133 -5.51 4.31 11.14
CA GLY A 133 -4.78 4.46 9.87
C GLY A 133 -5.14 3.38 8.85
N ALA A 134 -5.29 2.13 9.29
CA ALA A 134 -5.75 1.05 8.43
C ALA A 134 -7.21 1.29 8.00
N VAL A 135 -8.11 1.65 8.93
CA VAL A 135 -9.50 1.99 8.60
C VAL A 135 -9.58 3.05 7.49
N MET A 136 -8.77 4.11 7.62
CA MET A 136 -8.73 5.20 6.64
C MET A 136 -8.15 4.75 5.30
N ALA A 137 -7.12 3.90 5.29
CA ALA A 137 -6.57 3.30 4.08
C ALA A 137 -7.63 2.47 3.32
N TYR A 138 -8.28 1.52 4.00
CA TYR A 138 -9.33 0.69 3.38
C TYR A 138 -10.55 1.50 2.98
N SER A 139 -10.86 2.59 3.70
CA SER A 139 -11.91 3.55 3.30
C SER A 139 -11.59 4.22 1.96
N MET A 140 -10.33 4.58 1.68
CA MET A 140 -9.94 5.11 0.37
C MET A 140 -10.13 4.09 -0.74
N ILE A 141 -9.77 2.83 -0.50
CA ILE A 141 -9.98 1.74 -1.48
C ILE A 141 -11.48 1.56 -1.77
N ASP A 142 -12.31 1.57 -0.73
CA ASP A 142 -13.76 1.48 -0.87
C ASP A 142 -14.34 2.68 -1.64
N MET A 143 -13.89 3.90 -1.37
CA MET A 143 -14.30 5.09 -2.12
C MET A 143 -13.95 4.98 -3.61
N ILE A 144 -12.77 4.41 -3.93
CA ILE A 144 -12.40 4.10 -5.31
C ILE A 144 -13.36 3.05 -5.90
N ALA A 145 -13.63 1.95 -5.19
CA ALA A 145 -14.54 0.90 -5.68
C ALA A 145 -15.94 1.46 -5.98
N ARG A 146 -16.50 2.27 -5.06
CA ARG A 146 -17.79 2.94 -5.24
C ARG A 146 -17.78 3.90 -6.42
N SER A 147 -16.73 4.73 -6.56
CA SER A 147 -16.64 5.67 -7.67
C SER A 147 -16.58 4.95 -9.02
N GLN A 148 -15.85 3.83 -9.13
CA GLN A 148 -15.81 3.06 -10.38
C GLN A 148 -17.16 2.39 -10.70
N ARG A 149 -17.92 1.92 -9.71
CA ARG A 149 -19.30 1.44 -9.92
C ARG A 149 -20.20 2.56 -10.44
N MET A 150 -20.12 3.75 -9.83
CA MET A 150 -20.90 4.93 -10.23
C MET A 150 -20.51 5.47 -11.61
N LEU A 151 -19.29 5.18 -12.08
CA LEU A 151 -18.83 5.44 -13.45
C LEU A 151 -19.29 4.36 -14.46
N GLY A 152 -20.16 3.43 -14.04
CA GLY A 152 -20.80 2.43 -14.90
C GLY A 152 -20.06 1.09 -15.02
N ARG A 153 -18.98 0.87 -14.26
CA ARG A 153 -18.18 -0.37 -14.33
C ARG A 153 -18.74 -1.47 -13.44
N ALA A 154 -18.63 -2.72 -13.88
CA ALA A 154 -18.83 -3.88 -13.03
C ALA A 154 -17.58 -4.08 -12.16
N VAL A 155 -17.64 -3.70 -10.88
CA VAL A 155 -16.47 -3.75 -10.00
C VAL A 155 -16.42 -5.07 -9.22
N LEU A 156 -15.38 -5.86 -9.46
CA LEU A 156 -14.99 -6.96 -8.58
C LEU A 156 -14.13 -6.38 -7.45
N PHE A 157 -14.74 -6.22 -6.27
CA PHE A 157 -14.10 -5.71 -5.05
C PHE A 157 -14.12 -6.80 -3.96
N PRO A 158 -13.14 -7.72 -3.98
CA PRO A 158 -13.06 -8.83 -3.04
C PRO A 158 -12.53 -8.35 -1.69
N PHE A 159 -13.01 -8.96 -0.62
CA PHE A 159 -12.38 -8.86 0.69
C PHE A 159 -11.69 -10.19 0.99
N GLY A 160 -10.41 -10.15 1.35
CA GLY A 160 -9.66 -11.34 1.76
C GLY A 160 -9.06 -11.16 3.14
N LEU A 161 -8.79 -12.22 3.87
CA LEU A 161 -7.96 -12.14 5.08
C LEU A 161 -6.69 -12.95 4.89
N ASP A 162 -5.54 -12.33 5.18
CA ASP A 162 -4.25 -13.01 5.08
C ASP A 162 -3.98 -13.79 6.38
N ARG A 163 -4.53 -15.00 6.45
CA ARG A 163 -4.57 -15.84 7.65
C ARG A 163 -3.35 -16.78 7.79
N ASN A 164 -2.26 -16.54 7.08
CA ASN A 164 -1.03 -17.34 7.23
C ASN A 164 0.03 -16.56 8.01
N GLY A 165 1.02 -17.21 8.60
CA GLY A 165 2.28 -16.54 8.90
C GLY A 165 2.70 -16.45 10.37
N ILE A 166 3.88 -15.88 10.56
CA ILE A 166 4.55 -15.82 11.86
C ILE A 166 3.84 -14.99 12.93
N ASN A 167 3.05 -13.99 12.55
CA ASN A 167 2.45 -13.09 13.54
C ASN A 167 1.38 -13.81 14.37
N ILE A 168 0.53 -14.64 13.74
CA ILE A 168 -0.44 -15.44 14.49
C ILE A 168 0.26 -16.47 15.36
N GLU A 169 1.29 -17.14 14.84
CA GLU A 169 2.07 -18.10 15.61
C GLU A 169 2.69 -17.43 16.85
N ARG A 170 3.27 -16.24 16.71
CA ARG A 170 3.81 -15.46 17.83
C ARG A 170 2.73 -15.03 18.81
N THR A 171 1.52 -14.70 18.36
CA THR A 171 0.39 -14.42 19.25
C THR A 171 0.08 -15.64 20.12
N VAL A 172 0.03 -16.84 19.51
CA VAL A 172 -0.18 -18.10 20.24
C VAL A 172 0.99 -18.40 21.19
N GLU A 173 2.24 -18.30 20.73
CA GLU A 173 3.44 -18.52 21.56
C GLU A 173 3.46 -17.58 22.79
N LYS A 174 3.13 -16.29 22.60
CA LYS A 174 3.06 -15.31 23.70
C LYS A 174 1.94 -15.62 24.69
N ARG A 175 0.74 -15.91 24.18
CA ARG A 175 -0.45 -16.20 25.01
C ARG A 175 -0.29 -17.48 25.82
N THR A 176 0.39 -18.49 25.24
CA THR A 176 0.60 -19.79 25.89
C THR A 176 1.91 -19.88 26.67
N GLY A 177 2.87 -18.98 26.43
CA GLY A 177 4.22 -19.04 27.00
C GLY A 177 5.07 -20.20 26.48
N LYS A 178 4.58 -20.95 25.49
CA LYS A 178 5.24 -22.17 24.97
C LYS A 178 5.83 -21.90 23.58
N PRO A 179 7.16 -22.01 23.41
CA PRO A 179 7.82 -21.75 22.13
C PRO A 179 7.52 -22.86 21.10
N LEU A 180 7.54 -22.50 19.82
CA LEU A 180 7.17 -23.35 18.68
C LEU A 180 7.78 -24.75 18.73
N HIS A 181 9.09 -24.87 19.00
CA HIS A 181 9.82 -26.14 18.98
C HIS A 181 9.38 -27.14 20.07
N ARG A 182 8.59 -26.72 21.06
CA ARG A 182 8.01 -27.61 22.08
C ARG A 182 6.61 -28.10 21.72
N TRP A 183 6.05 -27.64 20.61
CA TRP A 183 4.72 -28.02 20.17
C TRP A 183 4.76 -29.23 19.25
N ASP A 184 3.72 -30.06 19.36
CA ASP A 184 3.31 -30.87 18.22
C ASP A 184 2.76 -29.95 17.13
N ARG A 185 3.13 -30.22 15.87
CA ARG A 185 2.80 -29.37 14.72
C ARG A 185 1.30 -29.29 14.49
N GLU A 186 0.60 -30.42 14.57
CA GLU A 186 -0.85 -30.47 14.32
C GLU A 186 -1.63 -29.73 15.42
N ALA A 187 -1.28 -29.96 16.68
CA ALA A 187 -1.86 -29.24 17.81
C ALA A 187 -1.64 -27.73 17.73
N PHE A 188 -0.44 -27.29 17.33
CA PHE A 188 -0.14 -25.86 17.19
C PHE A 188 -0.92 -25.19 16.05
N ILE A 189 -1.04 -25.87 14.90
CA ILE A 189 -1.84 -25.41 13.76
C ILE A 189 -3.30 -25.22 14.17
N ALA A 190 -3.86 -26.15 14.95
CA ALA A 190 -5.23 -26.05 15.44
C ALA A 190 -5.43 -24.82 16.34
N GLU A 191 -4.47 -24.56 17.24
CA GLU A 191 -4.54 -23.39 18.13
C GLU A 191 -4.41 -22.07 17.37
N CYS A 192 -3.53 -22.00 16.36
CA CYS A 192 -3.42 -20.84 15.47
C CYS A 192 -4.73 -20.59 14.71
N ARG A 193 -5.38 -21.64 14.21
CA ARG A 193 -6.66 -21.54 13.50
C ARG A 193 -7.76 -20.97 14.39
N LYS A 194 -7.84 -21.41 15.64
CA LYS A 194 -8.82 -20.89 16.62
C LYS A 194 -8.60 -19.40 16.91
N GLU A 195 -7.35 -19.01 17.17
CA GLU A 195 -7.02 -17.63 17.51
C GLU A 195 -7.26 -16.67 16.33
N ILE A 196 -6.90 -17.09 15.11
CA ILE A 196 -7.00 -16.22 13.92
C ILE A 196 -8.43 -15.99 13.44
N GLU A 197 -9.32 -16.96 13.70
CA GLU A 197 -10.73 -16.85 13.36
C GLU A 197 -11.39 -15.71 14.14
N ALA A 198 -11.16 -15.63 15.46
CA ALA A 198 -11.69 -14.57 16.31
C ALA A 198 -11.20 -13.18 15.87
N ILE A 199 -9.89 -13.04 15.60
CA ILE A 199 -9.31 -11.78 15.12
C ILE A 199 -9.88 -11.41 13.75
N GLY A 200 -9.99 -12.39 12.85
CA GLY A 200 -10.54 -12.19 11.52
C GLY A 200 -12.00 -11.71 11.54
N ASN A 201 -12.82 -12.26 12.44
CA ASN A 201 -14.23 -11.84 12.60
C ASN A 201 -14.33 -10.39 13.08
N GLY A 202 -13.48 -9.97 14.02
CA GLY A 202 -13.45 -8.57 14.47
C GLY A 202 -13.02 -7.59 13.36
N LEU A 203 -12.14 -8.01 12.45
CA LEU A 203 -11.78 -7.21 11.28
C LEU A 203 -12.93 -7.08 10.29
N LEU A 204 -13.66 -8.16 10.03
CA LEU A 204 -14.84 -8.14 9.17
C LEU A 204 -15.93 -7.24 9.75
N GLU A 205 -16.19 -7.35 11.06
CA GLU A 205 -17.15 -6.49 11.76
C GLU A 205 -16.78 -5.02 11.61
N LEU A 206 -15.51 -4.67 11.82
CA LEU A 206 -15.03 -3.30 11.67
C LEU A 206 -15.13 -2.80 10.22
N ALA A 207 -14.77 -3.64 9.24
CA ALA A 207 -14.89 -3.31 7.81
C ALA A 207 -16.35 -3.04 7.40
N ILE A 208 -17.29 -3.85 7.91
CA ILE A 208 -18.73 -3.64 7.73
C ILE A 208 -19.17 -2.36 8.44
N ARG A 209 -18.75 -2.15 9.69
CA ARG A 209 -19.12 -0.96 10.49
C ARG A 209 -18.69 0.34 9.84
N VAL A 210 -17.57 0.37 9.12
CA VAL A 210 -17.09 1.56 8.40
C VAL A 210 -17.69 1.68 6.99
N GLY A 211 -18.65 0.83 6.66
CA GLY A 211 -19.45 0.90 5.44
C GLY A 211 -18.69 0.50 4.19
N MET A 212 -17.77 -0.47 4.25
CA MET A 212 -17.14 -0.98 3.04
C MET A 212 -18.15 -1.72 2.14
N SER A 213 -17.97 -1.58 0.83
CA SER A 213 -18.81 -2.16 -0.23
C SER A 213 -18.17 -3.39 -0.89
N ALA A 214 -17.41 -4.17 -0.12
CA ALA A 214 -16.82 -5.41 -0.61
C ALA A 214 -17.86 -6.55 -0.60
N ASP A 215 -17.63 -7.58 -1.40
CA ASP A 215 -18.44 -8.80 -1.38
C ASP A 215 -18.04 -9.67 -0.18
N PHE A 216 -18.54 -9.32 1.01
CA PHE A 216 -18.22 -10.02 2.26
C PHE A 216 -18.76 -11.46 2.28
N ALA A 217 -19.82 -11.76 1.53
CA ALA A 217 -20.38 -13.11 1.43
C ALA A 217 -19.42 -14.10 0.77
N ARG A 218 -18.49 -13.61 -0.06
CA ARG A 218 -17.46 -14.39 -0.74
C ARG A 218 -16.05 -14.01 -0.28
N THR A 219 -15.90 -13.72 1.02
CA THR A 219 -14.59 -13.45 1.63
C THR A 219 -13.66 -14.65 1.42
N TYR A 220 -12.46 -14.42 0.89
CA TYR A 220 -11.46 -15.47 0.72
C TYR A 220 -10.45 -15.47 1.87
N TYR A 221 -9.91 -16.63 2.18
CA TYR A 221 -8.94 -16.82 3.27
C TYR A 221 -7.68 -17.47 2.74
N THR A 222 -6.52 -16.86 2.98
CA THR A 222 -5.25 -17.40 2.46
C THR A 222 -4.85 -18.72 3.12
N ASP A 223 -5.43 -19.06 4.28
CA ASP A 223 -5.23 -20.32 5.00
C ASP A 223 -6.24 -21.43 4.64
N SER A 224 -7.15 -21.15 3.69
CA SER A 224 -8.09 -22.14 3.17
C SER A 224 -7.40 -23.16 2.26
N ASP A 225 -7.90 -24.40 2.26
CA ASP A 225 -7.36 -25.47 1.41
C ASP A 225 -7.38 -25.08 -0.09
N GLU A 226 -8.40 -24.34 -0.53
CA GLU A 226 -8.50 -23.85 -1.91
C GLU A 226 -7.36 -22.88 -2.25
N TYR A 227 -7.14 -21.85 -1.41
CA TYR A 227 -6.11 -20.86 -1.66
C TYR A 227 -4.70 -21.46 -1.54
N ARG A 228 -4.48 -22.35 -0.56
CA ARG A 228 -3.22 -23.08 -0.40
C ARG A 228 -2.93 -24.01 -1.59
N ALA A 229 -3.94 -24.73 -2.08
CA ALA A 229 -3.82 -25.52 -3.31
C ALA A 229 -3.45 -24.64 -4.51
N PHE A 230 -4.06 -23.46 -4.62
CA PHE A 230 -3.75 -22.51 -5.69
C PHE A 230 -2.31 -21.99 -5.62
N SER A 231 -1.86 -21.56 -4.44
CA SER A 231 -0.48 -21.12 -4.18
C SER A 231 0.54 -22.21 -4.55
N GLN A 232 0.31 -23.44 -4.10
CA GLN A 232 1.11 -24.61 -4.48
C GLN A 232 1.07 -24.88 -5.99
N ALA A 233 -0.09 -24.76 -6.63
CA ALA A 233 -0.22 -25.00 -8.07
C ALA A 233 0.64 -24.03 -8.89
N ILE A 234 0.74 -22.76 -8.48
CA ILE A 234 1.64 -21.78 -9.12
C ILE A 234 3.11 -22.16 -8.90
N PHE A 235 3.48 -22.59 -7.70
CA PHE A 235 4.83 -23.11 -7.45
C PHE A 235 5.15 -24.32 -8.35
N LEU A 236 4.25 -25.29 -8.42
CA LEU A 236 4.41 -26.51 -9.22
C LEU A 236 4.44 -26.24 -10.73
N GLU A 237 3.73 -25.21 -11.21
CA GLU A 237 3.80 -24.76 -12.61
C GLU A 237 5.17 -24.15 -12.95
N LEU A 238 5.81 -23.49 -11.99
CA LEU A 238 7.13 -22.88 -12.14
C LEU A 238 8.28 -23.85 -11.86
N TRP A 239 8.02 -24.96 -11.16
CA TRP A 239 9.04 -25.94 -10.75
C TRP A 239 9.88 -26.49 -11.92
N PRO A 240 9.29 -26.96 -13.04
CA PRO A 240 10.06 -27.51 -14.17
C PRO A 240 10.95 -26.48 -14.86
N LYS A 241 10.77 -25.17 -14.61
CA LYS A 241 11.57 -24.10 -15.21
C LYS A 241 12.94 -23.92 -14.53
N GLY A 242 13.26 -24.67 -13.49
CA GLY A 242 14.56 -24.59 -12.80
C GLY A 242 14.80 -23.25 -12.08
N LEU A 243 13.72 -22.58 -11.68
CA LEU A 243 13.76 -21.27 -11.01
C LEU A 243 13.98 -21.37 -9.49
N PHE A 244 13.62 -22.52 -8.92
CA PHE A 244 13.79 -22.79 -7.50
C PHE A 244 15.05 -23.61 -7.29
N TYR A 245 15.84 -23.23 -6.29
CA TYR A 245 17.02 -23.98 -5.91
C TYR A 245 17.18 -23.97 -4.39
N ARG A 246 17.80 -25.02 -3.89
CA ARG A 246 18.20 -25.14 -2.49
C ARG A 246 19.67 -24.77 -2.36
N GLY A 247 20.00 -24.00 -1.35
CA GLY A 247 21.38 -23.60 -1.12
C GLY A 247 21.60 -23.22 0.33
N GLU A 248 22.76 -23.60 0.84
CA GLU A 248 23.27 -23.01 2.06
C GLU A 248 23.86 -21.65 1.71
N ARG A 249 23.23 -20.58 2.21
CA ARG A 249 23.72 -19.22 2.01
C ARG A 249 23.67 -18.46 3.33
N PRO A 250 24.58 -17.49 3.51
CA PRO A 250 24.37 -16.43 4.46
C PRO A 250 23.00 -15.78 4.22
N THR A 251 22.17 -15.77 5.25
CA THR A 251 20.85 -15.17 5.24
C THR A 251 20.71 -14.23 6.41
N PHE A 252 19.86 -13.23 6.25
CA PHE A 252 19.35 -12.46 7.36
C PHE A 252 18.54 -13.38 8.26
N TRP A 253 18.85 -13.38 9.54
CA TRP A 253 18.25 -14.25 10.53
C TRP A 253 17.74 -13.41 11.69
N CYS A 254 16.54 -13.72 12.17
CA CYS A 254 16.05 -13.10 13.40
C CYS A 254 16.14 -14.11 14.56
N PRO A 255 17.05 -13.91 15.53
CA PRO A 255 17.18 -14.82 16.69
C PRO A 255 15.92 -14.93 17.54
N VAL A 256 15.09 -13.89 17.55
CA VAL A 256 13.83 -13.85 18.31
C VAL A 256 12.68 -14.55 17.58
N CYS A 257 12.70 -14.53 16.25
CA CYS A 257 11.71 -15.22 15.42
C CYS A 257 12.14 -16.63 15.01
N GLU A 258 13.42 -16.97 15.22
CA GLU A 258 14.06 -18.22 14.84
C GLU A 258 13.80 -18.61 13.38
N THR A 259 13.94 -17.63 12.47
CA THR A 259 13.59 -17.81 11.07
C THR A 259 14.43 -16.92 10.14
N PRO A 260 14.71 -17.36 8.90
CA PRO A 260 15.37 -16.51 7.92
C PRO A 260 14.40 -15.42 7.45
N LEU A 261 14.94 -14.23 7.21
CA LEU A 261 14.22 -13.05 6.74
C LEU A 261 14.56 -12.79 5.27
N ALA A 262 13.57 -12.33 4.51
CA ALA A 262 13.83 -11.69 3.23
C ALA A 262 14.40 -10.28 3.47
N GLU A 263 15.16 -9.73 2.51
CA GLU A 263 15.62 -8.33 2.58
C GLU A 263 14.47 -7.35 2.81
N ALA A 264 13.28 -7.66 2.27
CA ALA A 264 12.09 -6.83 2.42
C ALA A 264 11.53 -6.80 3.86
N ASP A 265 11.92 -7.76 4.71
CA ASP A 265 11.52 -7.82 6.12
C ASP A 265 12.52 -7.08 7.05
N ILE A 266 13.53 -6.40 6.49
CA ILE A 266 14.56 -5.67 7.24
C ILE A 266 14.25 -4.17 7.25
N GLU A 267 14.31 -3.61 8.45
CA GLU A 267 14.26 -2.17 8.68
C GLU A 267 15.59 -1.70 9.28
N TYR A 268 15.87 -0.40 9.19
CA TYR A 268 17.07 0.20 9.77
C TYR A 268 16.65 1.21 10.83
N GLU A 269 17.28 1.13 12.00
CA GLU A 269 17.05 2.03 13.12
C GLU A 269 18.38 2.59 13.62
N GLU A 270 18.43 3.90 13.86
CA GLU A 270 19.58 4.54 14.48
C GLU A 270 19.61 4.19 15.97
N ARG A 271 20.66 3.47 16.40
CA ARG A 271 20.85 3.06 17.79
C ARG A 271 22.21 3.51 18.30
N ALA A 272 22.26 3.87 19.58
CA ALA A 272 23.52 4.07 20.28
C ALA A 272 24.30 2.75 20.31
N SER A 273 25.57 2.81 19.92
CA SER A 273 26.49 1.68 19.92
C SER A 273 27.89 2.15 20.32
N SER A 274 28.81 1.21 20.47
CA SER A 274 30.20 1.47 20.84
C SER A 274 31.12 1.04 19.71
N LEU A 275 31.93 1.98 19.20
CA LEU A 275 33.02 1.70 18.29
C LEU A 275 34.27 1.35 19.10
N VAL A 276 34.66 0.08 19.05
CA VAL A 276 35.76 -0.49 19.82
C VAL A 276 37.01 -0.47 18.97
N TRP A 277 38.02 0.26 19.44
CA TRP A 277 39.34 0.33 18.82
C TRP A 277 40.27 -0.67 19.49
N MET A 278 40.86 -1.56 18.70
CA MET A 278 41.68 -2.66 19.18
C MET A 278 42.96 -2.81 18.36
N LYS A 279 43.97 -3.39 19.00
CA LYS A 279 45.32 -3.57 18.46
C LYS A 279 45.49 -5.01 18.01
N PHE A 280 45.81 -5.19 16.74
CA PHE A 280 46.16 -6.49 16.17
C PHE A 280 47.69 -6.54 16.03
N PRO A 281 48.40 -7.39 16.80
CA PRO A 281 49.85 -7.50 16.69
C PRO A 281 50.27 -8.00 15.31
N LEU A 282 51.36 -7.46 14.77
CA LEU A 282 51.96 -7.95 13.53
C LEU A 282 53.04 -9.00 13.86
N PRO A 283 53.10 -10.15 13.14
CA PRO A 283 54.17 -11.13 13.35
C PRO A 283 55.58 -10.56 13.17
N THR A 284 55.72 -9.50 12.38
CA THR A 284 56.98 -8.79 12.10
C THR A 284 57.34 -7.72 13.13
N GLY A 285 56.56 -7.59 14.21
CA GLY A 285 56.67 -6.49 15.18
C GLY A 285 55.80 -5.29 14.82
N GLY A 286 55.30 -4.60 15.84
CA GLY A 286 54.30 -3.52 15.73
C GLY A 286 52.85 -4.02 15.78
N GLU A 287 51.92 -3.13 15.47
CA GLU A 287 50.48 -3.39 15.53
C GLU A 287 49.72 -2.65 14.43
N ILE A 288 48.58 -3.20 14.01
CA ILE A 288 47.57 -2.48 13.23
C ILE A 288 46.35 -2.24 14.11
N LYS A 289 45.86 -1.00 14.13
CA LYS A 289 44.62 -0.64 14.85
C LYS A 289 43.42 -0.96 13.97
N ILE A 290 42.38 -1.53 14.56
CA ILE A 290 41.11 -1.85 13.91
C ILE A 290 39.98 -1.27 14.74
N ALA A 291 38.95 -0.75 14.08
CA ALA A 291 37.74 -0.25 14.73
C ALA A 291 36.54 -1.12 14.31
N THR A 292 35.76 -1.62 15.27
CA THR A 292 34.55 -2.41 15.00
C THR A 292 33.47 -2.16 16.04
N THR A 293 32.21 -2.32 15.63
CA THR A 293 31.05 -2.34 16.54
C THR A 293 30.76 -3.73 17.07
N ARG A 294 31.43 -4.77 16.55
CA ARG A 294 31.16 -6.18 16.86
C ARG A 294 32.41 -6.95 17.35
N PRO A 295 33.06 -6.55 18.46
CA PRO A 295 34.23 -7.25 19.00
C PRO A 295 33.93 -8.71 19.37
N GLU A 296 32.67 -9.07 19.63
CA GLU A 296 32.26 -10.46 19.90
C GLU A 296 32.51 -11.41 18.72
N LEU A 297 32.68 -10.89 17.50
CA LEU A 297 32.94 -11.67 16.30
C LEU A 297 34.43 -11.94 16.01
N LEU A 298 35.34 -11.52 16.90
CA LEU A 298 36.79 -11.72 16.70
C LEU A 298 37.19 -13.17 16.40
N ALA A 299 36.50 -14.15 17.01
CA ALA A 299 36.73 -15.57 16.73
C ALA A 299 36.56 -15.92 15.23
N ALA A 300 35.60 -15.26 14.59
CA ALA A 300 35.21 -15.45 13.20
C ALA A 300 35.98 -14.56 12.21
N CYS A 301 36.93 -13.75 12.69
CA CYS A 301 37.79 -12.93 11.84
C CYS A 301 38.69 -13.81 10.97
N ARG A 302 38.70 -13.55 9.66
CA ARG A 302 39.49 -14.29 8.67
C ARG A 302 40.35 -13.41 7.77
N ALA A 303 40.14 -12.10 7.77
CA ALA A 303 41.01 -11.13 7.10
C ALA A 303 40.90 -9.76 7.79
N VAL A 304 41.86 -8.89 7.50
CA VAL A 304 41.80 -7.45 7.79
C VAL A 304 41.80 -6.72 6.46
N MET A 305 40.87 -5.83 6.24
CA MET A 305 40.71 -5.08 4.99
C MET A 305 41.19 -3.65 5.18
N VAL A 306 41.99 -3.16 4.23
CA VAL A 306 42.51 -1.79 4.17
C VAL A 306 42.31 -1.23 2.77
N HIS A 307 42.18 0.09 2.61
CA HIS A 307 42.04 0.66 1.28
C HIS A 307 43.38 0.64 0.52
N PRO A 308 43.44 0.29 -0.78
CA PRO A 308 44.69 0.23 -1.54
C PRO A 308 45.48 1.53 -1.57
N ASP A 309 44.77 2.66 -1.55
CA ASP A 309 45.35 4.01 -1.59
C ASP A 309 45.60 4.62 -0.20
N ASP A 310 45.36 3.87 0.88
CA ASP A 310 45.66 4.35 2.24
C ASP A 310 47.15 4.22 2.54
N GLU A 311 47.86 5.35 2.46
CA GLU A 311 49.31 5.41 2.68
C GLU A 311 49.75 4.84 4.03
N ARG A 312 48.88 4.87 5.06
CA ARG A 312 49.16 4.32 6.39
C ARG A 312 49.40 2.81 6.38
N TYR A 313 48.76 2.09 5.44
CA TYR A 313 48.72 0.63 5.42
C TYR A 313 49.40 -0.01 4.21
N ARG A 314 49.94 0.81 3.29
CA ARG A 314 50.58 0.33 2.05
C ARG A 314 51.68 -0.71 2.29
N ASN A 315 52.46 -0.53 3.36
CA ASN A 315 53.54 -1.44 3.75
C ASN A 315 53.05 -2.73 4.44
N LEU A 316 51.75 -2.86 4.68
CA LEU A 316 51.10 -4.00 5.32
C LEU A 316 50.31 -4.88 4.34
N HIS A 317 50.17 -4.47 3.07
CA HIS A 317 49.47 -5.25 2.06
C HIS A 317 50.07 -6.66 1.91
N GLY A 318 49.23 -7.70 2.02
CA GLY A 318 49.64 -9.10 1.93
C GLY A 318 50.35 -9.65 3.17
N LYS A 319 50.65 -8.82 4.18
CA LYS A 319 51.16 -9.29 5.48
C LYS A 319 50.03 -9.90 6.30
N LYS A 320 50.40 -10.48 7.46
CA LYS A 320 49.43 -11.04 8.41
C LYS A 320 49.35 -10.17 9.66
N ALA A 321 48.20 -10.20 10.32
CA ALA A 321 47.96 -9.65 11.63
C ALA A 321 47.40 -10.75 12.55
N ARG A 322 47.78 -10.74 13.82
CA ARG A 322 47.30 -11.69 14.81
C ARG A 322 46.00 -11.19 15.42
N VAL A 323 44.97 -12.04 15.40
CA VAL A 323 43.66 -11.70 15.98
C VAL A 323 43.78 -11.70 17.50
N PRO A 324 43.46 -10.58 18.18
CA PRO A 324 43.50 -10.53 19.64
C PRO A 324 42.49 -11.51 20.24
N LEU A 325 42.74 -11.94 21.48
CA LEU A 325 41.98 -12.95 22.23
C LEU A 325 42.10 -14.40 21.74
N TYR A 326 42.22 -14.63 20.43
CA TYR A 326 42.19 -15.96 19.81
C TYR A 326 43.54 -16.42 19.24
N GLY A 327 44.43 -15.49 18.91
CA GLY A 327 45.84 -15.78 18.60
C GLY A 327 46.12 -16.36 17.21
N HIS A 328 45.10 -16.60 16.38
CA HIS A 328 45.31 -17.00 14.99
C HIS A 328 45.69 -15.80 14.09
N ASP A 329 46.43 -16.07 13.02
CA ASP A 329 46.88 -15.04 12.07
C ASP A 329 45.93 -14.93 10.88
N VAL A 330 45.64 -13.69 10.46
CA VAL A 330 44.77 -13.36 9.32
C VAL A 330 45.50 -12.45 8.31
N PRO A 331 45.28 -12.60 7.00
CA PRO A 331 45.88 -11.73 5.99
C PRO A 331 45.32 -10.29 6.03
N ILE A 332 46.16 -9.32 5.71
CA ILE A 332 45.80 -7.92 5.48
C ILE A 332 45.64 -7.73 3.97
N VAL A 333 44.41 -7.46 3.54
CA VAL A 333 43.99 -7.44 2.14
C VAL A 333 43.64 -6.02 1.70
N PRO A 334 44.28 -5.48 0.65
CA PRO A 334 43.89 -4.20 0.08
C PRO A 334 42.59 -4.36 -0.72
N HIS A 335 41.56 -3.57 -0.42
CA HIS A 335 40.28 -3.62 -1.13
C HIS A 335 39.55 -2.25 -1.14
N PRO A 336 39.00 -1.78 -2.28
CA PRO A 336 38.37 -0.45 -2.39
C PRO A 336 37.14 -0.22 -1.51
N SER A 337 36.51 -1.27 -0.96
CA SER A 337 35.36 -1.11 -0.07
C SER A 337 35.73 -0.65 1.35
N ALA A 338 37.01 -0.72 1.74
CA ALA A 338 37.49 -0.13 2.98
C ALA A 338 37.41 1.40 2.90
N LYS A 339 36.94 2.05 3.97
CA LYS A 339 36.79 3.51 4.03
C LYS A 339 37.92 4.12 4.85
N PRO A 340 38.93 4.77 4.24
CA PRO A 340 40.07 5.35 4.97
C PRO A 340 39.65 6.32 6.09
N GLU A 341 38.58 7.07 5.87
CA GLU A 341 38.06 8.10 6.76
C GLU A 341 37.24 7.57 7.95
N PHE A 342 36.83 6.29 7.92
CA PHE A 342 36.00 5.71 8.98
C PHE A 342 36.83 4.88 9.96
N GLY A 343 36.70 5.20 11.26
CA GLY A 343 37.44 4.52 12.31
C GLY A 343 38.94 4.57 12.04
N SER A 344 39.60 3.41 12.08
CA SER A 344 41.04 3.34 11.81
C SER A 344 41.40 3.43 10.31
N GLY A 345 40.46 3.21 9.40
CA GLY A 345 40.74 2.92 7.98
C GLY A 345 41.02 1.43 7.69
N ALA A 346 41.21 0.62 8.74
CA ALA A 346 41.26 -0.83 8.68
C ALA A 346 40.01 -1.47 9.32
N ALA A 347 39.45 -2.48 8.65
CA ALA A 347 38.26 -3.20 9.10
C ALA A 347 38.56 -4.71 9.24
N MET A 348 38.08 -5.34 10.31
CA MET A 348 38.12 -6.80 10.40
C MET A 348 37.03 -7.40 9.52
N VAL A 349 37.36 -8.48 8.80
CA VAL A 349 36.42 -9.22 7.96
C VAL A 349 36.03 -10.50 8.67
N CYS A 350 34.80 -10.55 9.17
CA CYS A 350 34.33 -11.63 10.03
C CYS A 350 33.22 -12.45 9.40
N SER A 351 33.23 -13.76 9.64
CA SER A 351 32.19 -14.63 9.08
C SER A 351 30.83 -14.18 9.59
N TYR A 352 29.93 -13.86 8.66
CA TYR A 352 28.59 -13.39 8.98
C TYR A 352 28.53 -12.12 9.85
N GLY A 353 29.49 -11.20 9.70
CA GLY A 353 29.46 -9.91 10.40
C GLY A 353 28.43 -8.95 9.82
N ASP A 354 28.54 -8.68 8.51
CA ASP A 354 27.59 -7.88 7.74
C ASP A 354 27.58 -8.27 6.25
N MET A 355 26.84 -7.52 5.41
CA MET A 355 26.80 -7.78 3.96
C MET A 355 28.14 -7.56 3.24
N VAL A 356 28.97 -6.63 3.71
CA VAL A 356 30.30 -6.38 3.15
C VAL A 356 31.20 -7.57 3.44
N ASP A 357 31.20 -8.05 4.68
CA ASP A 357 31.91 -9.25 5.08
C ASP A 357 31.49 -10.45 4.24
N LEU A 358 30.19 -10.65 4.02
CA LEU A 358 29.71 -11.75 3.19
C LEU A 358 30.17 -11.68 1.74
N ALA A 359 30.22 -10.48 1.15
CA ALA A 359 30.79 -10.28 -0.17
C ALA A 359 32.30 -10.62 -0.16
N MET A 360 33.03 -10.14 0.86
CA MET A 360 34.46 -10.38 0.98
C MET A 360 34.81 -11.85 1.18
N PHE A 361 34.05 -12.58 1.98
CA PHE A 361 34.26 -14.03 2.16
C PHE A 361 34.14 -14.80 0.86
N ARG A 362 33.21 -14.40 -0.02
CA ARG A 362 33.06 -15.01 -1.36
C ARG A 362 34.20 -14.63 -2.29
N GLU A 363 34.53 -13.35 -2.37
CA GLU A 363 35.57 -12.83 -3.27
C GLU A 363 36.95 -13.40 -2.92
N LEU A 364 37.29 -13.39 -1.63
CA LEU A 364 38.59 -13.85 -1.11
C LEU A 364 38.62 -15.37 -0.84
N ARG A 365 37.51 -16.07 -1.06
CA ARG A 365 37.37 -17.52 -0.82
C ARG A 365 37.78 -17.93 0.60
N LEU A 366 37.35 -17.15 1.58
CA LEU A 366 37.64 -17.41 3.00
C LEU A 366 36.71 -18.50 3.55
N GLU A 367 37.23 -19.36 4.41
CA GLU A 367 36.42 -20.39 5.07
C GLU A 367 35.57 -19.77 6.21
N PRO A 368 34.22 -19.85 6.12
CA PRO A 368 33.35 -19.25 7.11
C PRO A 368 33.35 -20.04 8.43
N LEU A 369 33.30 -19.31 9.54
CA LEU A 369 33.16 -19.83 10.90
C LEU A 369 31.88 -19.30 11.54
N LYS A 370 30.97 -20.19 11.93
CA LYS A 370 29.72 -19.80 12.59
C LYS A 370 29.95 -19.53 14.09
N ALA A 371 30.16 -18.26 14.45
CA ALA A 371 30.34 -17.83 15.85
C ALA A 371 29.03 -17.65 16.63
N ILE A 372 27.91 -17.40 15.93
CA ILE A 372 26.58 -17.17 16.52
C ILE A 372 25.61 -18.25 16.00
N ASP A 373 24.83 -18.82 16.91
CA ASP A 373 23.76 -19.77 16.58
C ASP A 373 22.41 -19.11 16.28
N GLU A 374 21.46 -19.93 15.85
CA GLU A 374 20.09 -19.55 15.50
C GLU A 374 19.32 -18.89 16.65
N THR A 375 19.78 -19.04 17.90
CA THR A 375 19.14 -18.45 19.09
C THR A 375 19.80 -17.13 19.52
N GLY A 376 20.79 -16.65 18.75
CA GLY A 376 21.53 -15.43 19.08
C GLY A 376 22.50 -15.64 20.24
N ARG A 377 23.05 -16.86 20.37
CA ARG A 377 24.06 -17.21 21.36
C ARG A 377 25.38 -17.60 20.70
N MET A 378 26.46 -17.38 21.43
CA MET A 378 27.80 -17.71 20.96
C MET A 378 28.02 -19.23 20.95
N THR A 379 28.54 -19.76 19.84
CA THR A 379 28.83 -21.19 19.66
C THR A 379 30.14 -21.61 20.33
N GLU A 380 30.50 -22.90 20.23
CA GLU A 380 31.83 -23.41 20.62
C GLU A 380 32.98 -22.63 19.98
N ALA A 381 32.77 -22.17 18.75
CA ALA A 381 33.78 -21.46 17.98
C ALA A 381 34.21 -20.13 18.63
N ALA A 382 33.36 -19.55 19.48
CA ALA A 382 33.64 -18.31 20.19
C ALA A 382 34.50 -18.49 21.45
N GLY A 383 34.86 -19.73 21.81
CA GLY A 383 35.72 -20.04 22.94
C GLY A 383 35.13 -19.61 24.28
N PHE A 384 35.83 -18.73 25.01
CA PHE A 384 35.43 -18.26 26.35
C PHE A 384 34.12 -17.45 26.39
N LEU A 385 33.58 -17.08 25.22
CA LEU A 385 32.28 -16.42 25.05
C LEU A 385 31.12 -17.40 24.88
N LYS A 386 31.38 -18.70 24.74
CA LYS A 386 30.39 -19.75 24.49
C LYS A 386 29.16 -19.63 25.39
N GLY A 387 27.97 -19.77 24.79
CA GLY A 387 26.68 -19.78 25.47
C GLY A 387 26.14 -18.41 25.87
N LEU A 388 26.97 -17.36 25.84
CA LEU A 388 26.52 -15.99 26.11
C LEU A 388 25.63 -15.48 24.98
N LYS A 389 24.71 -14.58 25.31
CA LYS A 389 23.99 -13.78 24.30
C LYS A 389 24.94 -12.77 23.68
N VAL A 390 24.69 -12.39 22.43
CA VAL A 390 25.54 -11.45 21.65
C VAL A 390 25.94 -10.19 22.44
N ASP A 391 24.99 -9.51 23.08
CA ASP A 391 25.30 -8.26 23.82
C ASP A 391 26.21 -8.52 25.04
N ALA A 392 25.94 -9.58 25.81
CA ALA A 392 26.78 -9.98 26.93
C ALA A 392 28.17 -10.47 26.46
N ALA A 393 28.23 -11.12 25.30
CA ALA A 393 29.48 -11.53 24.67
C ALA A 393 30.30 -10.32 24.21
N ARG A 394 29.64 -9.26 23.71
CA ARG A 394 30.27 -8.00 23.32
C ARG A 394 30.92 -7.31 24.52
N GLU A 395 30.20 -7.16 25.63
CA GLU A 395 30.74 -6.58 26.86
C GLU A 395 31.94 -7.38 27.37
N LYS A 396 31.81 -8.70 27.47
CA LYS A 396 32.89 -9.57 27.92
C LYS A 396 34.11 -9.55 26.99
N ALA A 397 33.91 -9.46 25.68
CA ALA A 397 35.01 -9.32 24.73
C ALA A 397 35.77 -7.99 24.93
N ILE A 398 35.06 -6.89 25.19
CA ILE A 398 35.69 -5.58 25.48
C ILE A 398 36.51 -5.65 26.77
N ASP A 399 35.98 -6.28 27.82
CA ASP A 399 36.69 -6.42 29.09
C ASP A 399 37.96 -7.28 28.94
N GLU A 400 37.89 -8.39 28.20
CA GLU A 400 39.05 -9.22 27.91
C GLU A 400 40.10 -8.50 27.05
N LEU A 401 39.68 -7.69 26.07
CA LEU A 401 40.59 -6.83 25.31
C LEU A 401 41.32 -5.85 26.23
N ARG A 402 40.62 -5.30 27.23
CA ARG A 402 41.21 -4.39 28.24
C ARG A 402 42.23 -5.11 29.11
N VAL A 403 41.86 -6.28 29.64
CA VAL A 403 42.74 -7.10 30.51
C VAL A 403 44.02 -7.50 29.78
N ARG A 404 43.93 -7.84 28.49
CA ARG A 404 45.08 -8.27 27.68
C ARG A 404 45.85 -7.11 27.04
N GLY A 405 45.51 -5.85 27.36
CA GLY A 405 46.16 -4.65 26.80
C GLY A 405 45.97 -4.46 25.29
N ALA A 406 45.03 -5.20 24.69
CA ALA A 406 44.73 -5.14 23.26
C ALA A 406 43.67 -4.06 22.92
N LEU A 407 43.00 -3.49 23.93
CA LEU A 407 42.08 -2.37 23.77
C LEU A 407 42.84 -1.03 23.67
N ASP A 408 42.53 -0.23 22.66
CA ASP A 408 43.07 1.13 22.49
C ASP A 408 42.12 2.17 23.10
N LYS A 409 40.87 2.22 22.63
CA LYS A 409 39.80 3.09 23.14
C LYS A 409 38.43 2.56 22.76
N VAL A 410 37.39 3.10 23.40
CA VAL A 410 35.97 2.85 23.05
C VAL A 410 35.29 4.19 22.87
N GLU A 411 34.64 4.38 21.72
CA GLU A 411 33.96 5.63 21.38
C GLU A 411 32.46 5.39 21.19
N PRO A 412 31.58 6.22 21.78
CA PRO A 412 30.15 6.12 21.52
C PRO A 412 29.85 6.59 20.10
N ILE A 413 29.00 5.84 19.39
CA ILE A 413 28.54 6.20 18.04
C ILE A 413 27.03 6.01 17.92
N GLN A 414 26.43 6.68 16.94
CA GLN A 414 25.12 6.31 16.43
C GLN A 414 25.29 5.42 15.21
N HIS A 415 24.62 4.28 15.20
CA HIS A 415 24.77 3.27 14.16
C HIS A 415 23.41 2.86 13.60
N GLN A 416 23.30 2.85 12.27
CA GLN A 416 22.15 2.33 11.55
C GLN A 416 22.15 0.80 11.66
N THR A 417 21.39 0.30 12.63
CA THR A 417 21.32 -1.13 12.95
C THR A 417 20.20 -1.79 12.15
N PRO A 418 20.48 -2.86 11.40
CA PRO A 418 19.44 -3.63 10.73
C PRO A 418 18.63 -4.42 11.78
N ILE A 419 17.31 -4.25 11.75
CA ILE A 419 16.36 -4.88 12.66
C ILE A 419 15.29 -5.64 11.89
N CYS A 420 14.73 -6.66 12.53
CA CYS A 420 13.57 -7.36 11.99
C CYS A 420 12.33 -6.48 12.11
N SER A 421 11.62 -6.22 11.01
CA SER A 421 10.37 -5.42 10.99
C SER A 421 9.29 -5.94 11.96
N ARG A 422 9.31 -7.24 12.29
CA ARG A 422 8.31 -7.90 13.13
C ARG A 422 8.68 -7.94 14.61
N SER A 423 9.96 -8.19 14.93
CA SER A 423 10.42 -8.32 16.31
C SER A 423 11.08 -7.07 16.85
N LEU A 424 11.51 -6.16 15.98
CA LEU A 424 12.31 -4.96 16.26
C LEU A 424 13.64 -5.26 16.96
N ASN A 425 14.09 -6.52 16.94
CA ASN A 425 15.39 -6.90 17.46
C ASN A 425 16.43 -6.85 16.32
N PRO A 426 17.71 -6.57 16.65
CA PRO A 426 18.80 -6.68 15.69
C PRO A 426 18.80 -8.05 15.02
N ILE A 427 19.07 -8.06 13.73
CA ILE A 427 19.22 -9.30 12.96
C ILE A 427 20.65 -9.81 13.07
N GLU A 428 20.81 -11.10 12.82
CA GLU A 428 22.11 -11.73 12.62
C GLU A 428 22.25 -12.20 11.18
N PHE A 429 23.47 -12.41 10.74
CA PHE A 429 23.74 -13.13 9.51
C PHE A 429 24.08 -14.56 9.91
N ILE A 430 23.37 -15.53 9.35
CA ILE A 430 23.63 -16.95 9.63
C ILE A 430 23.53 -17.73 8.32
N SER A 431 24.43 -18.69 8.14
CA SER A 431 24.30 -19.70 7.10
C SER A 431 23.04 -20.52 7.32
N SER A 432 22.09 -20.45 6.40
CA SER A 432 20.88 -21.26 6.48
C SER A 432 20.61 -21.93 5.15
N ASP A 433 20.34 -23.23 5.23
CA ASP A 433 19.86 -24.02 4.13
C ASP A 433 18.36 -23.77 3.89
N ALA A 434 18.07 -23.09 2.80
CA ALA A 434 16.73 -22.63 2.43
C ALA A 434 16.47 -22.86 0.93
N TRP A 435 15.19 -22.85 0.57
CA TRP A 435 14.75 -22.71 -0.82
C TRP A 435 14.72 -21.25 -1.23
N TYR A 436 15.25 -20.99 -2.41
CA TYR A 436 15.28 -19.68 -3.03
C TYR A 436 14.52 -19.69 -4.35
N LEU A 437 13.90 -18.56 -4.68
CA LEU A 437 13.38 -18.27 -6.01
C LEU A 437 14.27 -17.22 -6.68
N LYS A 438 14.78 -17.56 -7.86
CA LYS A 438 15.52 -16.63 -8.72
C LYS A 438 14.71 -15.37 -9.00
N GLN A 439 15.31 -14.22 -8.72
CA GLN A 439 14.73 -12.91 -9.00
C GLN A 439 15.74 -11.92 -9.60
N LEU A 440 17.02 -12.05 -9.27
CA LEU A 440 18.05 -11.12 -9.73
C LEU A 440 18.19 -11.15 -11.26
N ASP A 441 18.08 -12.33 -11.86
CA ASP A 441 18.13 -12.55 -13.32
C ASP A 441 17.06 -11.78 -14.08
N PHE A 442 15.96 -11.39 -13.42
CA PHE A 442 14.79 -10.76 -14.05
C PHE A 442 14.68 -9.27 -13.74
N ARG A 443 15.67 -8.67 -13.08
CA ARG A 443 15.62 -7.27 -12.61
C ARG A 443 15.22 -6.29 -13.72
N GLU A 444 15.84 -6.38 -14.88
CA GLU A 444 15.58 -5.46 -15.99
C GLU A 444 14.19 -5.66 -16.60
N ASP A 445 13.68 -6.89 -16.66
CA ASP A 445 12.31 -7.16 -17.07
C ASP A 445 11.30 -6.57 -16.08
N LEU A 446 11.55 -6.71 -14.78
CA LEU A 446 10.67 -6.16 -13.74
C LEU A 446 10.68 -4.63 -13.75
N LYS A 447 11.84 -4.00 -13.99
CA LYS A 447 11.96 -2.54 -14.18
C LYS A 447 11.16 -2.10 -15.40
N ARG A 448 11.23 -2.82 -16.52
CA ARG A 448 10.39 -2.57 -17.71
C ARG A 448 8.91 -2.63 -17.35
N LEU A 449 8.46 -3.69 -16.67
CA LEU A 449 7.06 -3.82 -16.24
C LEU A 449 6.62 -2.67 -15.31
N ALA A 450 7.50 -2.20 -14.42
CA ALA A 450 7.22 -1.04 -13.56
C ALA A 450 6.96 0.24 -14.37
N HIS A 451 7.63 0.43 -15.52
CA HIS A 451 7.36 1.54 -16.43
C HIS A 451 6.08 1.37 -17.26
N GLU A 452 5.66 0.13 -17.53
CA GLU A 452 4.40 -0.16 -18.22
C GLU A 452 3.14 0.00 -17.34
N MET A 453 3.31 -0.03 -16.01
CA MET A 453 2.23 0.19 -15.05
C MET A 453 2.02 1.69 -14.80
N GLU A 454 0.76 2.10 -14.68
CA GLU A 454 0.40 3.48 -14.37
C GLU A 454 0.30 3.67 -12.85
N PHE A 455 1.23 4.42 -12.27
CA PHE A 455 1.25 4.71 -10.83
C PHE A 455 0.46 5.98 -10.49
N ARG A 456 -0.23 5.95 -9.36
CA ARG A 456 -0.89 7.09 -8.74
C ARG A 456 -0.50 7.19 -7.25
N PRO A 457 0.29 8.22 -6.88
CA PRO A 457 0.93 9.23 -7.73
C PRO A 457 2.11 8.65 -8.54
N THR A 458 2.44 9.26 -9.68
CA THR A 458 3.53 8.81 -10.59
C THR A 458 4.87 8.67 -9.88
N ARG A 459 5.16 9.55 -8.92
CA ARG A 459 6.42 9.54 -8.13
C ARG A 459 6.64 8.24 -7.35
N HIS A 460 5.58 7.53 -6.98
CA HIS A 460 5.69 6.30 -6.18
C HIS A 460 6.18 5.09 -6.98
N ARG A 461 6.24 5.17 -8.32
CA ARG A 461 6.94 4.16 -9.12
C ARG A 461 8.41 4.04 -8.69
N GLN A 462 9.03 5.15 -8.29
CA GLN A 462 10.42 5.16 -7.87
C GLN A 462 10.67 4.24 -6.67
N LEU A 463 9.72 4.13 -5.74
CA LEU A 463 9.83 3.22 -4.59
C LEU A 463 10.03 1.76 -5.01
N LEU A 464 9.37 1.34 -6.10
CA LEU A 464 9.51 -0.01 -6.64
C LEU A 464 10.84 -0.18 -7.40
N LEU A 465 11.25 0.84 -8.16
CA LEU A 465 12.52 0.83 -8.91
C LEU A 465 13.73 0.81 -7.97
N ASP A 466 13.74 1.66 -6.95
CA ASP A 466 14.80 1.73 -5.93
C ASP A 466 14.96 0.37 -5.24
N TRP A 467 13.82 -0.27 -4.92
CA TRP A 467 13.82 -1.60 -4.33
C TRP A 467 14.47 -2.65 -5.25
N MET A 468 14.07 -2.68 -6.52
CA MET A 468 14.63 -3.61 -7.52
C MET A 468 16.15 -3.44 -7.67
N GLU A 469 16.65 -2.22 -7.57
CA GLU A 469 18.08 -1.92 -7.68
C GLU A 469 18.85 -2.35 -6.43
N SER A 470 18.25 -2.19 -5.25
CA SER A 470 18.88 -2.54 -3.97
C SER A 470 19.03 -4.03 -3.70
N LEU A 471 18.26 -4.89 -4.40
CA LEU A 471 18.27 -6.34 -4.16
C LEU A 471 19.64 -6.96 -4.38
N THR A 472 20.09 -7.79 -3.44
CA THR A 472 21.40 -8.47 -3.53
C THR A 472 21.28 -9.99 -3.49
N ILE A 473 20.17 -10.52 -2.98
CA ILE A 473 19.92 -11.95 -2.86
C ILE A 473 18.67 -12.38 -3.64
N ASP A 474 18.63 -13.65 -4.03
CA ASP A 474 17.40 -14.29 -4.49
C ASP A 474 16.41 -14.47 -3.33
N TRP A 475 15.11 -14.50 -3.62
CA TRP A 475 14.07 -14.48 -2.59
C TRP A 475 14.09 -15.78 -1.78
N PRO A 476 14.39 -15.75 -0.46
CA PRO A 476 14.26 -16.93 0.38
C PRO A 476 12.77 -17.23 0.57
N ILE A 477 12.28 -18.30 -0.05
CA ILE A 477 10.85 -18.66 -0.07
C ILE A 477 10.46 -19.67 1.00
N SER A 478 11.43 -20.29 1.70
CA SER A 478 11.13 -21.26 2.75
C SER A 478 11.29 -20.71 4.16
N ARG A 479 10.48 -21.21 5.09
CA ARG A 479 10.52 -20.91 6.53
C ARG A 479 10.44 -22.20 7.34
N ARG A 480 11.06 -22.21 8.52
CA ARG A 480 10.94 -23.29 9.53
C ARG A 480 9.84 -22.95 10.54
N ARG A 481 8.60 -22.92 10.07
CA ARG A 481 7.39 -22.54 10.82
C ARG A 481 6.26 -23.51 10.49
N PHE A 482 5.09 -23.41 11.13
CA PHE A 482 4.02 -24.42 11.03
C PHE A 482 2.75 -23.91 10.33
N TYR A 483 2.25 -22.71 10.67
CA TYR A 483 0.97 -22.17 10.22
C TYR A 483 1.11 -21.29 8.97
N HIS A 484 1.54 -21.93 7.89
CA HIS A 484 1.79 -21.36 6.57
C HIS A 484 1.43 -22.43 5.51
N THR A 485 1.44 -22.07 4.22
CA THR A 485 1.34 -23.06 3.13
C THR A 485 2.60 -23.93 3.05
N GLU A 486 2.45 -25.24 3.05
CA GLU A 486 3.57 -26.18 2.92
C GLU A 486 4.21 -26.13 1.53
N ILE A 487 5.52 -26.35 1.47
CA ILE A 487 6.23 -26.53 0.20
C ILE A 487 5.91 -27.95 -0.30
N PRO A 488 5.27 -28.15 -1.46
CA PRO A 488 4.74 -29.46 -1.89
C PRO A 488 5.83 -30.34 -2.52
N LEU A 489 6.87 -30.68 -1.75
CA LEU A 489 7.99 -31.50 -2.22
C LEU A 489 8.19 -32.74 -1.35
N TRP A 490 8.67 -33.83 -1.96
CA TRP A 490 9.17 -35.01 -1.27
C TRP A 490 10.56 -35.36 -1.77
N TYR A 491 11.39 -35.89 -0.90
CA TYR A 491 12.76 -36.29 -1.17
C TYR A 491 12.86 -37.81 -1.18
N CYS A 492 13.51 -38.36 -2.20
CA CYS A 492 13.84 -39.78 -2.21
C CYS A 492 14.88 -40.10 -1.14
N LYS A 493 14.59 -41.02 -0.20
CA LYS A 493 15.53 -41.38 0.88
C LYS A 493 16.87 -41.91 0.40
N LYS A 494 16.88 -42.60 -0.75
CA LYS A 494 18.08 -43.26 -1.28
C LYS A 494 19.04 -42.31 -2.00
N CYS A 495 18.51 -41.32 -2.73
CA CYS A 495 19.34 -40.49 -3.63
C CYS A 495 19.16 -38.98 -3.42
N GLY A 496 18.29 -38.54 -2.51
CA GLY A 496 18.06 -37.13 -2.18
C GLY A 496 17.29 -36.34 -3.24
N GLU A 497 16.85 -36.97 -4.34
CA GLU A 497 16.13 -36.28 -5.42
C GLU A 497 14.84 -35.64 -4.92
N ALA A 498 14.66 -34.35 -5.21
CA ALA A 498 13.45 -33.58 -4.87
C ALA A 498 12.38 -33.78 -5.95
N LEU A 499 11.22 -34.26 -5.53
CA LEU A 499 10.10 -34.61 -6.41
C LEU A 499 8.89 -33.74 -6.10
N ALA A 500 8.32 -33.19 -7.16
CA ALA A 500 7.14 -32.33 -7.13
C ALA A 500 5.92 -33.07 -7.70
N PRO A 501 4.75 -33.05 -7.03
CA PRO A 501 3.53 -33.66 -7.52
C PRO A 501 2.89 -32.82 -8.65
N PRO A 502 1.88 -33.37 -9.37
CA PRO A 502 1.06 -32.56 -10.26
C PRO A 502 0.25 -31.51 -9.46
N PRO A 503 -0.03 -30.32 -10.05
CA PRO A 503 -0.87 -29.30 -9.40
C PRO A 503 -2.34 -29.72 -9.33
N GLY A 504 -3.06 -29.29 -8.29
CA GLY A 504 -4.54 -29.37 -8.24
C GLY A 504 -5.12 -29.59 -6.85
N LYS A 505 -4.52 -30.49 -6.06
CA LYS A 505 -4.89 -30.71 -4.65
C LYS A 505 -3.94 -29.93 -3.73
N TYR A 506 -4.39 -29.59 -2.53
CA TYR A 506 -3.53 -29.13 -1.45
C TYR A 506 -2.74 -30.31 -0.84
N TYR A 507 -1.42 -30.18 -0.85
CA TYR A 507 -0.46 -31.17 -0.35
C TYR A 507 0.17 -30.74 0.97
N ARG A 508 0.26 -31.63 1.96
CA ARG A 508 0.93 -31.40 3.24
C ARG A 508 2.03 -32.44 3.46
N PRO A 509 3.24 -32.26 2.92
CA PRO A 509 4.23 -33.35 2.87
C PRO A 509 4.68 -33.92 4.21
N TRP A 510 4.60 -33.13 5.29
CA TRP A 510 4.87 -33.60 6.66
C TRP A 510 3.84 -34.59 7.20
N LYS A 511 2.64 -34.68 6.58
CA LYS A 511 1.51 -35.51 7.01
C LYS A 511 1.04 -36.48 5.93
N ASP A 512 0.94 -36.02 4.69
CA ASP A 512 0.40 -36.78 3.57
C ASP A 512 1.46 -37.75 3.00
N PRO A 513 1.06 -38.96 2.57
CA PRO A 513 1.97 -39.89 1.92
C PRO A 513 2.46 -39.32 0.58
N ALA A 514 3.68 -39.72 0.18
CA ALA A 514 4.24 -39.30 -1.10
C ALA A 514 3.36 -39.76 -2.27
N PRO A 515 2.97 -38.87 -3.19
CA PRO A 515 2.08 -39.20 -4.31
C PRO A 515 2.81 -39.90 -5.48
N PHE A 516 3.95 -40.54 -5.21
CA PHE A 516 4.80 -41.19 -6.20
C PHE A 516 4.96 -42.68 -5.89
N SER A 517 4.90 -43.53 -6.92
CA SER A 517 5.08 -44.98 -6.75
C SER A 517 6.55 -45.41 -6.67
N LYS A 518 7.44 -44.69 -7.37
CA LYS A 518 8.89 -44.93 -7.37
C LYS A 518 9.65 -43.66 -7.78
N CYS A 519 10.88 -43.53 -7.29
CA CYS A 519 11.77 -42.44 -7.67
C CYS A 519 12.20 -42.62 -9.13
N PRO A 520 12.06 -41.60 -10.00
CA PRO A 520 12.44 -41.70 -11.41
C PRO A 520 13.95 -41.91 -11.61
N LYS A 521 14.78 -41.54 -10.63
CA LYS A 521 16.25 -41.59 -10.72
C LYS A 521 16.86 -42.90 -10.23
N CYS A 522 16.36 -43.46 -9.13
CA CYS A 522 16.96 -44.64 -8.48
C CYS A 522 15.96 -45.77 -8.17
N SER A 523 14.70 -45.63 -8.60
CA SER A 523 13.60 -46.60 -8.41
C SER A 523 13.23 -46.93 -6.95
N SER A 524 13.78 -46.24 -5.96
CA SER A 524 13.36 -46.38 -4.55
C SER A 524 11.88 -45.99 -4.37
N LYS A 525 11.19 -46.65 -3.44
CA LYS A 525 9.80 -46.37 -3.05
C LYS A 525 9.69 -45.58 -1.74
N GLU A 526 10.82 -45.23 -1.14
CA GLU A 526 10.86 -44.53 0.14
C GLU A 526 11.13 -43.03 -0.04
N PHE A 527 10.25 -42.23 0.56
CA PHE A 527 10.27 -40.78 0.46
C PHE A 527 10.12 -40.12 1.84
N VAL A 528 10.60 -38.88 1.96
CA VAL A 528 10.41 -38.01 3.12
C VAL A 528 9.85 -36.69 2.61
N GLY A 529 8.75 -36.22 3.17
CA GLY A 529 8.17 -34.93 2.80
C GLY A 529 9.01 -33.75 3.29
N GLU A 530 8.96 -32.64 2.57
CA GLU A 530 9.51 -31.37 3.04
C GLU A 530 8.79 -30.92 4.33
N ASP A 531 9.58 -30.54 5.32
CA ASP A 531 9.08 -30.07 6.62
C ASP A 531 8.91 -28.55 6.65
N ARG A 532 9.61 -27.83 5.76
CA ARG A 532 9.50 -26.38 5.60
C ARG A 532 8.16 -25.95 4.97
N VAL A 533 7.82 -24.71 5.26
CA VAL A 533 6.66 -24.01 4.72
C VAL A 533 7.10 -22.80 3.88
N PHE A 534 6.21 -22.28 3.05
CA PHE A 534 6.47 -21.06 2.30
C PHE A 534 6.50 -19.83 3.21
N ASP A 535 7.28 -18.85 2.79
CA ASP A 535 7.11 -17.45 3.16
C ASP A 535 5.67 -17.01 2.88
N THR A 536 5.03 -16.28 3.80
CA THR A 536 3.63 -15.83 3.64
C THR A 536 3.44 -15.03 2.36
N TRP A 537 4.47 -14.27 1.95
CA TRP A 537 4.44 -13.52 0.71
C TRP A 537 4.30 -14.39 -0.55
N MET A 538 4.64 -15.68 -0.52
CA MET A 538 4.36 -16.60 -1.63
C MET A 538 2.85 -16.73 -1.86
N ASP A 539 2.06 -16.77 -0.79
CA ASP A 539 0.60 -16.83 -0.85
C ASP A 539 0.02 -15.49 -1.30
N SER A 540 0.47 -14.37 -0.73
CA SER A 540 -0.06 -13.05 -1.09
C SER A 540 0.35 -12.63 -2.51
N SER A 541 1.50 -13.10 -3.02
CA SER A 541 2.02 -12.74 -4.35
C SER A 541 1.23 -13.30 -5.53
N VAL A 542 0.29 -14.21 -5.30
CA VAL A 542 -0.56 -14.81 -6.35
C VAL A 542 -1.99 -14.27 -6.34
N SER A 543 -2.28 -13.23 -5.54
CA SER A 543 -3.63 -12.67 -5.40
C SER A 543 -4.21 -12.20 -6.74
N ASN A 544 -3.41 -11.55 -7.59
CA ASN A 544 -3.85 -11.10 -8.91
C ASN A 544 -4.27 -12.28 -9.82
N LEU A 545 -3.56 -13.41 -9.77
CA LEU A 545 -3.88 -14.62 -10.53
C LEU A 545 -5.11 -15.33 -9.95
N PHE A 546 -5.26 -15.34 -8.62
CA PHE A 546 -6.41 -15.92 -7.95
C PHE A 546 -7.69 -15.16 -8.29
N LEU A 547 -7.67 -13.83 -8.15
CA LEU A 547 -8.83 -12.96 -8.42
C LEU A 547 -9.25 -12.94 -9.88
N THR A 548 -8.29 -13.08 -10.80
CA THR A 548 -8.57 -13.22 -12.25
C THR A 548 -8.91 -14.65 -12.65
N ARG A 549 -9.05 -15.57 -11.68
CA ARG A 549 -9.48 -16.96 -11.92
C ARG A 549 -8.57 -17.71 -12.89
N TYR A 550 -7.27 -17.44 -12.84
CA TYR A 550 -6.28 -17.93 -13.81
C TYR A 550 -6.42 -19.43 -14.15
N ARG A 551 -6.71 -20.27 -13.16
CA ARG A 551 -6.80 -21.73 -13.33
C ARG A 551 -8.22 -22.28 -13.42
N SER A 552 -9.23 -21.51 -13.01
CA SER A 552 -10.63 -21.96 -12.93
C SER A 552 -11.54 -21.39 -14.02
N ASP A 553 -11.19 -20.25 -14.60
CA ASP A 553 -11.97 -19.59 -15.66
C ASP A 553 -11.05 -18.86 -16.65
N PRO A 554 -10.53 -19.56 -17.68
CA PRO A 554 -9.61 -18.97 -18.67
C PRO A 554 -10.20 -17.81 -19.46
N THR A 555 -11.53 -17.79 -19.65
CA THR A 555 -12.23 -16.73 -20.37
C THR A 555 -12.23 -15.45 -19.54
N PHE A 556 -12.59 -15.55 -18.26
CA PHE A 556 -12.52 -14.43 -17.34
C PHE A 556 -11.10 -13.93 -17.16
N PHE A 557 -10.13 -14.84 -17.02
CA PHE A 557 -8.71 -14.49 -16.92
C PHE A 557 -8.23 -13.68 -18.12
N LYS A 558 -8.47 -14.19 -19.34
CA LYS A 558 -8.04 -13.51 -20.58
C LYS A 558 -8.64 -12.12 -20.73
N ALA A 559 -9.88 -11.92 -20.29
CA ALA A 559 -10.57 -10.64 -20.37
C ALA A 559 -10.12 -9.63 -19.30
N ASN A 560 -9.57 -10.08 -18.17
CA ASN A 560 -9.36 -9.26 -16.97
C ASN A 560 -7.91 -9.29 -16.43
N PHE A 561 -6.97 -9.86 -17.18
CA PHE A 561 -5.55 -9.82 -16.88
C PHE A 561 -4.80 -9.02 -17.96
N PRO A 562 -3.98 -8.01 -17.61
CA PRO A 562 -3.63 -7.53 -16.25
C PRO A 562 -4.82 -7.02 -15.43
N VAL A 563 -4.74 -7.10 -14.10
CA VAL A 563 -5.79 -6.62 -13.20
C VAL A 563 -5.94 -5.09 -13.31
N SER A 564 -7.16 -4.58 -13.20
CA SER A 564 -7.42 -3.15 -13.42
C SER A 564 -6.70 -2.24 -12.42
N LEU A 565 -6.68 -2.59 -11.14
CA LEU A 565 -6.10 -1.76 -10.08
C LEU A 565 -5.51 -2.59 -8.93
N ARG A 566 -4.29 -2.23 -8.52
CA ARG A 566 -3.71 -2.57 -7.22
C ARG A 566 -3.75 -1.35 -6.31
N CYS A 567 -4.37 -1.47 -5.13
CA CYS A 567 -4.34 -0.43 -4.10
C CYS A 567 -3.52 -0.92 -2.90
N GLN A 568 -2.63 -0.10 -2.35
CA GLN A 568 -1.89 -0.47 -1.15
C GLN A 568 -1.20 0.72 -0.50
N GLY A 569 -0.69 0.53 0.71
CA GLY A 569 0.25 1.45 1.33
C GLY A 569 1.66 1.28 0.79
N ARG A 570 2.49 2.32 0.98
CA ARG A 570 3.90 2.30 0.54
C ARG A 570 4.76 1.27 1.27
N GLU A 571 4.35 0.84 2.46
CA GLU A 571 5.04 -0.13 3.31
C GLU A 571 5.11 -1.53 2.69
N ILE A 572 4.13 -1.90 1.85
CA ILE A 572 4.10 -3.20 1.16
C ILE A 572 4.50 -3.12 -0.32
N VAL A 573 5.24 -2.09 -0.73
CA VAL A 573 5.80 -1.97 -2.08
C VAL A 573 6.90 -3.01 -2.31
N ARG A 574 7.82 -3.14 -1.35
CA ARG A 574 8.97 -4.07 -1.40
C ARG A 574 8.57 -5.53 -1.28
N THR A 575 7.38 -5.78 -0.72
CA THR A 575 6.82 -7.11 -0.53
C THR A 575 5.72 -7.39 -1.56
N TRP A 576 4.48 -7.03 -1.25
CA TRP A 576 3.32 -7.47 -2.02
C TRP A 576 3.33 -6.99 -3.47
N LEU A 577 3.66 -5.73 -3.75
CA LEU A 577 3.71 -5.22 -5.13
C LEU A 577 4.85 -5.86 -5.92
N TYR A 578 6.05 -5.86 -5.34
CA TYR A 578 7.23 -6.43 -5.97
C TYR A 578 7.07 -7.93 -6.24
N TYR A 579 6.70 -8.74 -5.24
CA TYR A 579 6.56 -10.19 -5.41
C TYR A 579 5.43 -10.57 -6.36
N THR A 580 4.33 -9.80 -6.39
CA THR A 580 3.28 -10.02 -7.39
C THR A 580 3.76 -9.70 -8.81
N THR A 581 4.59 -8.64 -8.96
CA THR A 581 5.21 -8.31 -10.25
C THR A 581 6.18 -9.40 -10.70
N LEU A 582 7.01 -9.91 -9.79
CA LEU A 582 7.89 -11.06 -10.05
C LEU A 582 7.09 -12.30 -10.47
N LYS A 583 6.08 -12.72 -9.69
CA LYS A 583 5.25 -13.89 -10.03
C LYS A 583 4.52 -13.73 -11.35
N SER A 584 3.98 -12.55 -11.63
CA SER A 584 3.33 -12.23 -12.89
C SER A 584 4.29 -12.38 -14.08
N TRP A 585 5.52 -11.90 -13.94
CA TRP A 585 6.56 -12.08 -14.95
C TRP A 585 6.90 -13.57 -15.15
N LEU A 586 7.09 -14.33 -14.08
CA LEU A 586 7.46 -15.74 -14.16
C LEU A 586 6.36 -16.64 -14.76
N VAL A 587 5.09 -16.30 -14.54
CA VAL A 587 3.93 -17.08 -15.01
C VAL A 587 3.46 -16.60 -16.40
N LYS A 588 3.43 -15.29 -16.65
CA LYS A 588 2.81 -14.69 -17.85
C LYS A 588 3.69 -13.75 -18.66
N GLN A 589 4.90 -13.44 -18.20
CA GLN A 589 5.78 -12.45 -18.85
C GLN A 589 5.08 -11.12 -19.11
N SER A 590 4.19 -10.71 -18.21
CA SER A 590 3.33 -9.53 -18.36
C SER A 590 3.27 -8.76 -17.05
N LYS A 591 2.96 -7.46 -17.14
CA LYS A 591 2.63 -6.65 -15.97
C LYS A 591 1.40 -7.23 -15.25
N PRO A 592 1.37 -7.19 -13.91
CA PRO A 592 0.24 -7.69 -13.14
C PRO A 592 -0.96 -6.73 -13.13
N PHE A 593 -0.72 -5.42 -13.30
CA PHE A 593 -1.73 -4.36 -13.15
C PHE A 593 -1.73 -3.37 -14.30
N HIS A 594 -2.89 -2.79 -14.60
CA HIS A 594 -2.97 -1.57 -15.41
C HIS A 594 -2.58 -0.35 -14.57
N ARG A 595 -3.18 -0.20 -13.39
CA ARG A 595 -2.95 0.92 -12.46
C ARG A 595 -2.51 0.44 -11.08
N VAL A 596 -1.64 1.22 -10.44
CA VAL A 596 -1.16 1.01 -9.06
C VAL A 596 -1.37 2.29 -8.25
N PHE A 597 -2.26 2.23 -7.27
CA PHE A 597 -2.54 3.31 -6.33
C PHE A 597 -1.79 3.05 -5.02
N ILE A 598 -0.88 3.96 -4.67
CA ILE A 598 -0.11 3.88 -3.44
C ILE A 598 -0.51 5.06 -2.55
N HIS A 599 -1.12 4.75 -1.40
CA HIS A 599 -1.48 5.77 -0.41
C HIS A 599 -0.35 6.02 0.60
N GLY A 600 -0.38 7.19 1.24
CA GLY A 600 0.52 7.51 2.34
C GLY A 600 0.15 6.80 3.64
N LEU A 601 0.95 7.02 4.68
CA LEU A 601 0.76 6.48 6.02
C LEU A 601 -0.12 7.40 6.86
N GLY A 602 -0.95 6.79 7.69
CA GLY A 602 -1.62 7.47 8.80
C GLY A 602 -0.61 7.74 9.92
N LEU A 603 -0.38 9.01 10.22
CA LEU A 603 0.52 9.46 11.27
C LEU A 603 -0.25 9.87 12.53
N ASP A 604 0.39 9.76 13.69
CA ASP A 604 -0.11 10.34 14.92
C ASP A 604 -0.11 11.89 14.87
N ALA A 605 -0.68 12.53 15.88
CA ALA A 605 -0.75 13.99 15.95
C ALA A 605 0.63 14.69 15.94
N ARG A 606 1.72 13.97 16.27
CA ARG A 606 3.10 14.45 16.25
C ARG A 606 3.80 14.18 14.91
N GLY A 607 3.13 13.54 13.96
CA GLY A 607 3.69 13.19 12.65
C GLY A 607 4.54 11.93 12.63
N ARG A 608 4.42 11.05 13.64
CA ARG A 608 5.10 9.75 13.63
C ARG A 608 4.18 8.69 13.06
N ALA A 609 4.73 7.73 12.31
CA ALA A 609 3.96 6.57 11.89
C ALA A 609 3.39 5.83 13.11
N MET A 610 2.16 5.33 12.99
CA MET A 610 1.52 4.59 14.08
C MET A 610 2.05 3.16 14.16
N HIS A 611 2.63 2.81 15.30
CA HIS A 611 3.12 1.47 15.60
C HIS A 611 2.61 1.01 16.97
N ARG A 612 2.15 -0.23 17.06
CA ARG A 612 1.67 -0.79 18.35
C ARG A 612 2.76 -0.77 19.42
N THR A 613 4.00 -1.00 19.02
CA THR A 613 5.19 -1.02 19.89
C THR A 613 5.50 0.35 20.48
N LEU A 614 5.22 1.44 19.74
CA LEU A 614 5.36 2.81 20.25
C LEU A 614 4.16 3.26 21.10
N GLY A 615 3.10 2.45 21.18
CA GLY A 615 1.87 2.78 21.90
C GLY A 615 1.12 3.99 21.33
N ASN A 616 1.47 4.47 20.12
CA ASN A 616 0.87 5.65 19.50
C ASN A 616 -0.27 5.32 18.53
N VAL A 617 -0.75 4.08 18.56
CA VAL A 617 -1.90 3.61 17.78
C VAL A 617 -3.19 4.15 18.39
N ILE A 618 -4.07 4.69 17.53
CA ILE A 618 -5.40 5.13 17.91
C ILE A 618 -6.41 4.03 17.54
N ASP A 619 -7.20 3.59 18.52
CA ASP A 619 -8.33 2.69 18.32
C ASP A 619 -9.43 3.39 17.52
N PRO A 620 -9.90 2.82 16.40
CA PRO A 620 -10.98 3.41 15.62
C PRO A 620 -12.34 3.40 16.34
N TRP A 621 -12.63 2.45 17.24
CA TRP A 621 -13.97 2.30 17.81
C TRP A 621 -14.48 3.52 18.58
N PRO A 622 -13.69 4.14 19.48
CA PRO A 622 -14.11 5.38 20.14
C PRO A 622 -14.42 6.51 19.15
N LEU A 623 -13.66 6.63 18.06
CA LEU A 623 -13.89 7.64 17.03
C LEU A 623 -15.16 7.35 16.24
N ILE A 624 -15.39 6.10 15.85
CA ILE A 624 -16.62 5.67 15.16
C ILE A 624 -17.83 5.92 16.04
N LYS A 625 -17.78 5.55 17.32
CA LYS A 625 -18.90 5.76 18.25
C LYS A 625 -19.23 7.24 18.43
N LYS A 626 -18.21 8.10 18.47
CA LYS A 626 -18.37 9.55 18.72
C LYS A 626 -18.70 10.36 17.47
N HIS A 627 -18.10 10.03 16.34
CA HIS A 627 -18.11 10.84 15.13
C HIS A 627 -18.66 10.12 13.90
N GLY A 628 -18.97 8.82 13.99
CA GLY A 628 -19.38 7.95 12.89
C GLY A 628 -18.28 7.62 11.88
N ALA A 629 -18.58 6.63 11.04
CA ALA A 629 -17.71 6.20 9.96
C ALA A 629 -17.59 7.27 8.87
N ASP A 630 -18.68 7.97 8.54
CA ASP A 630 -18.68 8.99 7.49
C ASP A 630 -17.71 10.14 7.78
N ALA A 631 -17.61 10.56 9.04
CA ALA A 631 -16.64 11.59 9.44
C ALA A 631 -15.19 11.13 9.22
N MET A 632 -14.88 9.87 9.51
CA MET A 632 -13.55 9.31 9.27
C MET A 632 -13.22 9.20 7.78
N ARG A 633 -14.20 8.77 6.98
CA ARG A 633 -14.08 8.61 5.52
C ARG A 633 -13.89 9.95 4.84
N ILE A 634 -14.70 10.95 5.17
CA ILE A 634 -14.56 12.29 4.58
C ILE A 634 -13.30 13.00 5.07
N PHE A 635 -12.87 12.74 6.32
CA PHE A 635 -11.60 13.24 6.82
C PHE A 635 -10.45 12.77 5.93
N VAL A 636 -10.25 11.44 5.77
CA VAL A 636 -9.12 10.94 4.97
C VAL A 636 -9.23 11.39 3.52
N ALA A 637 -10.43 11.42 2.96
CA ALA A 637 -10.63 11.86 1.59
C ALA A 637 -10.29 13.33 1.39
N SER A 638 -10.44 14.19 2.40
CA SER A 638 -10.22 15.64 2.27
C SER A 638 -8.90 16.17 2.83
N GLU A 639 -8.12 15.33 3.51
CA GLU A 639 -6.92 15.76 4.27
C GLU A 639 -5.69 15.92 3.37
N THR A 640 -5.41 14.97 2.47
CA THR A 640 -4.18 14.99 1.64
C THR A 640 -4.40 14.46 0.22
N ASN A 641 -3.54 14.89 -0.71
CA ASN A 641 -3.49 14.32 -2.06
C ASN A 641 -3.09 12.83 -2.04
N PRO A 642 -3.41 12.08 -3.11
CA PRO A 642 -2.97 10.70 -3.26
C PRO A 642 -1.47 10.50 -2.99
N GLY A 643 -1.16 9.60 -2.06
CA GLY A 643 0.21 9.18 -1.75
C GLY A 643 0.96 10.04 -0.74
N ASP A 644 0.35 11.10 -0.21
CA ASP A 644 0.90 11.89 0.90
C ASP A 644 0.46 11.34 2.26
N ASP A 645 1.28 11.55 3.27
CA ASP A 645 0.97 11.13 4.65
C ASP A 645 0.01 12.11 5.32
N PHE A 646 -0.89 11.59 6.14
CA PHE A 646 -1.91 12.38 6.82
C PHE A 646 -1.83 12.21 8.33
N ARG A 647 -1.91 13.34 9.05
CA ARG A 647 -1.87 13.35 10.53
C ARG A 647 -3.27 13.22 11.09
N ILE A 648 -3.49 12.17 11.86
CA ILE A 648 -4.79 11.82 12.43
C ILE A 648 -4.89 12.36 13.85
N SER A 649 -5.97 13.10 14.11
CA SER A 649 -6.36 13.49 15.45
C SER A 649 -7.87 13.52 15.56
N GLU A 650 -8.38 13.27 16.76
CA GLU A 650 -9.81 13.37 17.06
C GLU A 650 -10.38 14.74 16.66
N ALA A 651 -9.65 15.82 16.92
CA ALA A 651 -10.08 17.17 16.55
C ALA A 651 -10.32 17.34 15.04
N LYS A 652 -9.47 16.72 14.20
CA LYS A 652 -9.64 16.77 12.74
C LYS A 652 -10.80 15.92 12.26
N VAL A 653 -10.97 14.71 12.82
CA VAL A 653 -12.14 13.85 12.56
C VAL A 653 -13.43 14.55 13.00
N GLY A 654 -13.43 15.22 14.15
CA GLY A 654 -14.55 16.05 14.60
C GLY A 654 -14.82 17.25 13.69
N GLY A 655 -13.78 17.84 13.08
CA GLY A 655 -13.93 18.86 12.04
C GLY A 655 -14.66 18.34 10.81
N ALA A 656 -14.33 17.13 10.36
CA ALA A 656 -15.04 16.42 9.30
C ALA A 656 -16.49 16.07 9.68
N ALA A 657 -16.74 15.66 10.92
CA ALA A 657 -18.10 15.39 11.41
C ALA A 657 -19.02 16.62 11.29
N LYS A 658 -18.51 17.84 11.55
CA LYS A 658 -19.28 19.08 11.36
C LYS A 658 -19.74 19.27 9.92
N PHE A 659 -18.97 18.83 8.94
CA PHE A 659 -19.38 18.85 7.54
C PHE A 659 -20.51 17.85 7.25
N VAL A 660 -20.43 16.65 7.82
CA VAL A 660 -21.53 15.66 7.72
C VAL A 660 -22.81 16.23 8.34
N THR A 661 -22.73 16.85 9.51
CA THR A 661 -23.87 17.54 10.15
C THR A 661 -24.41 18.68 9.27
N LYS A 662 -23.55 19.48 8.64
CA LYS A 662 -23.99 20.56 7.74
C LYS A 662 -24.73 20.00 6.52
N LEU A 663 -24.22 18.91 5.93
CA LEU A 663 -24.87 18.20 4.83
C LEU A 663 -26.25 17.68 5.25
N TRP A 664 -26.35 17.06 6.42
CA TRP A 664 -27.63 16.61 6.98
C TRP A 664 -28.61 17.76 7.17
N ASN A 665 -28.17 18.88 7.75
CA ASN A 665 -29.05 20.04 7.98
C ASN A 665 -29.60 20.62 6.68
N VAL A 666 -28.76 20.70 5.63
CA VAL A 666 -29.19 21.12 4.30
C VAL A 666 -30.17 20.09 3.72
N ALA A 667 -29.85 18.79 3.74
CA ALA A 667 -30.73 17.74 3.24
C ALA A 667 -32.08 17.70 3.96
N ARG A 668 -32.09 17.87 5.28
CA ARG A 668 -33.29 17.95 6.11
C ARG A 668 -34.14 19.15 5.72
N PHE A 669 -33.54 20.33 5.59
CA PHE A 669 -34.25 21.51 5.12
C PHE A 669 -34.89 21.28 3.75
N ILE A 670 -34.14 20.71 2.81
CA ILE A 670 -34.62 20.35 1.47
C ILE A 670 -35.80 19.37 1.55
N SER A 671 -35.76 18.43 2.48
CA SER A 671 -36.79 17.40 2.63
C SER A 671 -38.16 17.95 3.07
N SER A 672 -38.21 19.16 3.64
CA SER A 672 -39.46 19.86 4.01
C SER A 672 -40.27 20.37 2.81
N PHE A 673 -39.69 20.33 1.60
CA PHE A 673 -40.37 20.76 0.39
C PHE A 673 -40.80 19.55 -0.43
N GLU A 674 -42.00 19.61 -1.01
CA GLU A 674 -42.46 18.63 -1.98
C GLU A 674 -41.62 18.67 -3.27
N GLU A 675 -41.43 17.53 -3.92
CA GLU A 675 -40.79 17.49 -5.24
C GLU A 675 -41.78 18.01 -6.29
N PRO A 676 -41.52 19.15 -6.94
CA PRO A 676 -42.45 19.64 -7.93
C PRO A 676 -42.29 18.84 -9.23
N LYS A 677 -43.41 18.67 -9.93
CA LYS A 677 -43.48 17.88 -11.17
C LYS A 677 -42.88 18.63 -12.37
N GLU A 678 -42.99 19.95 -12.34
CA GLU A 678 -42.54 20.88 -13.39
C GLU A 678 -42.26 22.25 -12.77
N GLY A 679 -41.42 23.06 -13.41
CA GLY A 679 -41.12 24.40 -12.93
C GLY A 679 -40.21 25.16 -13.89
N LYS A 680 -40.41 26.47 -14.00
CA LYS A 680 -39.53 27.36 -14.76
C LYS A 680 -38.31 27.75 -13.92
N LEU A 681 -37.12 27.56 -14.46
CA LEU A 681 -35.87 27.94 -13.79
C LEU A 681 -35.78 29.48 -13.71
N LEU A 682 -35.40 29.98 -12.54
CA LEU A 682 -34.99 31.37 -12.39
C LEU A 682 -33.49 31.51 -12.75
N PRO A 683 -32.99 32.71 -13.09
CA PRO A 683 -31.56 32.89 -13.38
C PRO A 683 -30.62 32.44 -12.25
N THR A 684 -31.08 32.52 -10.99
CA THR A 684 -30.34 32.03 -9.82
C THR A 684 -30.33 30.51 -9.71
N ASP A 685 -31.35 29.84 -10.26
CA ASP A 685 -31.41 28.39 -10.37
C ASP A 685 -30.47 27.90 -11.48
N GLU A 686 -30.50 28.55 -12.64
CA GLU A 686 -29.57 28.27 -13.74
C GLU A 686 -28.11 28.45 -13.30
N TRP A 687 -27.82 29.51 -12.54
CA TRP A 687 -26.50 29.74 -11.95
C TRP A 687 -26.06 28.58 -11.06
N ILE A 688 -26.86 28.19 -10.06
CA ILE A 688 -26.42 27.13 -9.13
C ILE A 688 -26.31 25.77 -9.83
N LEU A 689 -27.14 25.52 -10.83
CA LEU A 689 -27.07 24.33 -11.68
C LEU A 689 -25.80 24.33 -12.54
N ALA A 690 -25.39 25.48 -13.07
CA ALA A 690 -24.12 25.61 -13.78
C ALA A 690 -22.92 25.33 -12.85
N GLU A 691 -22.95 25.82 -11.60
CA GLU A 691 -21.91 25.54 -10.61
C GLU A 691 -21.88 24.06 -10.21
N LEU A 692 -23.06 23.43 -10.07
CA LEU A 692 -23.17 22.00 -9.83
C LEU A 692 -22.61 21.19 -10.99
N ASN A 693 -22.90 21.57 -12.24
CA ASN A 693 -22.36 20.89 -13.42
C ASN A 693 -20.82 20.97 -13.46
N ARG A 694 -20.23 22.13 -13.15
CA ARG A 694 -18.77 22.27 -13.04
C ARG A 694 -18.20 21.37 -11.95
N LEU A 695 -18.87 21.29 -10.79
CA LEU A 695 -18.47 20.40 -9.71
C LEU A 695 -18.52 18.92 -10.16
N ILE A 696 -19.58 18.53 -10.87
CA ILE A 696 -19.75 17.17 -11.40
C ILE A 696 -18.61 16.84 -12.38
N ASP A 697 -18.31 17.72 -13.34
CA ASP A 697 -17.27 17.49 -14.35
C ASP A 697 -15.89 17.32 -13.71
N VAL A 698 -15.53 18.22 -12.78
CA VAL A 698 -14.27 18.13 -12.04
C VAL A 698 -14.20 16.87 -11.18
N SER A 699 -15.30 16.53 -10.51
CA SER A 699 -15.35 15.35 -9.64
C SER A 699 -15.23 14.06 -10.44
N ARG A 700 -15.90 13.98 -11.60
CA ARG A 700 -15.82 12.83 -12.51
C ARG A 700 -14.38 12.59 -12.97
N GLY A 701 -13.72 13.61 -13.48
CA GLY A 701 -12.33 13.49 -13.94
C GLY A 701 -11.38 13.07 -12.81
N ALA A 702 -11.57 13.61 -11.61
CA ALA A 702 -10.76 13.24 -10.46
C ALA A 702 -11.00 11.79 -9.99
N TYR A 703 -12.24 11.30 -9.99
CA TYR A 703 -12.53 9.89 -9.66
C TYR A 703 -12.01 8.92 -10.73
N GLU A 704 -12.03 9.31 -12.01
CA GLU A 704 -11.40 8.54 -13.09
C GLU A 704 -9.88 8.43 -12.88
N ASP A 705 -9.26 9.48 -12.32
CA ASP A 705 -7.83 9.56 -11.98
C ASP A 705 -7.45 9.05 -10.57
N LEU A 706 -8.40 8.43 -9.85
CA LEU A 706 -8.22 7.90 -8.48
C LEU A 706 -7.88 8.98 -7.43
N ASN A 707 -8.28 10.22 -7.67
CA ASN A 707 -8.10 11.35 -6.76
C ASN A 707 -9.36 11.62 -5.94
N LEU A 708 -9.31 11.32 -4.64
CA LEU A 708 -10.40 11.54 -3.69
C LEU A 708 -10.36 12.95 -3.05
N PHE A 709 -9.17 13.57 -3.02
CA PHE A 709 -8.93 14.87 -2.41
C PHE A 709 -9.69 16.01 -3.07
N LEU A 710 -9.62 16.05 -4.41
CA LEU A 710 -10.23 17.13 -5.18
C LEU A 710 -11.78 17.10 -5.07
N PRO A 711 -12.48 15.96 -5.31
CA PRO A 711 -13.93 15.89 -5.12
C PRO A 711 -14.37 16.24 -3.70
N SER A 712 -13.72 15.69 -2.67
CA SER A 712 -14.14 15.91 -1.28
C SER A 712 -14.04 17.38 -0.87
N ASN A 713 -12.97 18.06 -1.26
CA ASN A 713 -12.81 19.49 -0.96
C ASN A 713 -13.76 20.37 -1.79
N ARG A 714 -13.95 20.06 -3.08
CA ARG A 714 -14.86 20.82 -3.95
C ARG A 714 -16.32 20.67 -3.55
N CYS A 715 -16.76 19.47 -3.15
CA CYS A 715 -18.09 19.24 -2.60
C CYS A 715 -18.31 20.03 -1.30
N ARG A 716 -17.29 20.07 -0.43
CA ARG A 716 -17.34 20.87 0.80
C ARG A 716 -17.45 22.36 0.52
N GLU A 717 -16.62 22.86 -0.39
CA GLU A 717 -16.62 24.27 -0.82
C GLU A 717 -17.97 24.65 -1.42
N PHE A 718 -18.50 23.85 -2.36
CA PHE A 718 -19.80 24.06 -2.97
C PHE A 718 -20.91 24.10 -1.92
N LEU A 719 -20.98 23.13 -1.01
CA LEU A 719 -22.05 23.09 -0.02
C LEU A 719 -21.96 24.27 0.97
N TRP A 720 -20.76 24.51 1.52
CA TRP A 720 -20.59 25.40 2.67
C TRP A 720 -20.46 26.87 2.28
N ASN A 721 -19.79 27.16 1.16
CA ASN A 721 -19.44 28.53 0.76
C ASN A 721 -20.33 29.04 -0.37
N LEU A 722 -21.04 28.15 -1.09
CA LEU A 722 -21.83 28.54 -2.25
C LEU A 722 -23.32 28.24 -2.05
N PHE A 723 -23.67 26.96 -1.98
CA PHE A 723 -25.04 26.46 -2.01
C PHE A 723 -25.82 26.88 -0.76
N ALA A 724 -25.32 26.55 0.44
CA ALA A 724 -26.04 26.90 1.67
C ALA A 724 -26.14 28.43 1.89
N PRO A 725 -25.04 29.21 1.95
CA PRO A 725 -25.12 30.62 2.35
C PRO A 725 -25.69 31.54 1.28
N HIS A 726 -25.67 31.17 -0.01
CA HIS A 726 -26.20 32.03 -1.07
C HIS A 726 -27.49 31.47 -1.65
N TYR A 727 -27.50 30.21 -2.10
CA TYR A 727 -28.66 29.67 -2.79
C TYR A 727 -29.80 29.36 -1.81
N VAL A 728 -29.54 28.60 -0.75
CA VAL A 728 -30.54 28.25 0.28
C VAL A 728 -31.03 29.48 1.03
N GLU A 729 -30.14 30.40 1.42
CA GLU A 729 -30.52 31.63 2.14
C GLU A 729 -31.22 32.68 1.25
N SER A 730 -31.09 32.66 -0.08
CA SER A 730 -31.79 33.63 -0.98
C SER A 730 -33.32 33.50 -1.01
N ARG A 731 -33.88 32.55 -0.25
CA ARG A 731 -35.30 32.17 -0.19
C ARG A 731 -36.27 33.26 0.32
N PRO A 732 -35.98 34.09 1.34
CA PRO A 732 -36.95 35.07 1.86
C PRO A 732 -37.44 36.05 0.79
N PHE A 733 -36.63 36.33 -0.23
CA PHE A 733 -36.95 37.23 -1.34
C PHE A 733 -37.72 36.60 -2.50
N ARG A 734 -37.80 35.26 -2.58
CA ARG A 734 -38.47 34.55 -3.69
C ARG A 734 -39.97 34.32 -3.46
N ARG A 735 -40.43 34.53 -2.21
CA ARG A 735 -41.81 34.29 -1.79
C ARG A 735 -42.76 35.48 -2.06
N THR A 736 -42.22 36.67 -2.32
CA THR A 736 -43.00 37.92 -2.37
C THR A 736 -43.32 38.42 -3.78
N ARG A 737 -42.76 37.85 -4.87
CA ARG A 737 -42.79 38.51 -6.19
C ARG A 737 -43.44 37.75 -7.35
N SER A 738 -43.77 36.47 -7.20
CA SER A 738 -44.41 35.70 -8.29
C SER A 738 -45.44 34.71 -7.74
N GLY A 739 -46.72 35.06 -7.86
CA GLY A 739 -47.85 34.19 -7.52
C GLY A 739 -48.04 33.02 -8.50
N GLY A 740 -47.05 32.15 -8.64
CA GLY A 740 -47.10 30.91 -9.41
C GLY A 740 -46.47 29.73 -8.65
N PRO A 741 -46.85 28.47 -8.94
CA PRO A 741 -46.50 27.32 -8.11
C PRO A 741 -44.98 27.05 -8.09
N CYS A 742 -44.42 27.14 -6.88
CA CYS A 742 -43.20 26.54 -6.35
C CYS A 742 -42.01 26.28 -7.31
N THR A 743 -41.22 27.32 -7.62
CA THR A 743 -39.97 27.22 -8.39
C THR A 743 -38.78 26.70 -7.56
N ALA A 744 -38.72 27.04 -6.27
CA ALA A 744 -37.52 26.75 -5.47
C ALA A 744 -37.41 25.29 -5.00
N ALA A 745 -38.51 24.52 -5.00
CA ALA A 745 -38.48 23.09 -4.68
C ALA A 745 -37.97 22.23 -5.86
N ALA A 746 -38.08 22.74 -7.11
CA ALA A 746 -37.79 21.99 -8.33
C ALA A 746 -36.31 21.74 -8.52
N CYS A 747 -35.52 22.79 -8.36
CA CYS A 747 -34.08 22.76 -8.52
C CYS A 747 -33.39 22.01 -7.37
N ILE A 748 -34.06 21.91 -6.23
CA ILE A 748 -33.47 21.43 -4.98
C ILE A 748 -33.56 19.90 -4.84
N ARG A 749 -34.62 19.25 -5.36
CA ARG A 749 -34.76 17.79 -5.26
C ARG A 749 -34.18 17.03 -6.45
N ARG A 750 -34.31 17.54 -7.70
CA ARG A 750 -33.72 16.91 -8.91
C ARG A 750 -33.48 17.90 -10.07
N PRO A 751 -32.22 18.31 -10.32
CA PRO A 751 -31.85 19.18 -11.44
C PRO A 751 -32.24 18.71 -12.86
N SER A 752 -32.33 17.40 -13.09
CA SER A 752 -32.29 16.81 -14.44
C SER A 752 -33.62 16.71 -15.18
N ARG A 753 -34.73 17.24 -14.63
CA ARG A 753 -36.08 17.05 -15.19
C ARG A 753 -36.82 18.30 -15.65
N CYS A 754 -36.25 19.50 -15.51
CA CYS A 754 -36.84 20.69 -16.09
C CYS A 754 -36.46 20.79 -17.59
N ARG A 755 -37.35 20.36 -18.49
CA ARG A 755 -37.25 20.67 -19.92
C ARG A 755 -38.15 21.85 -20.27
N GLU A 756 -37.70 22.67 -21.22
CA GLU A 756 -38.49 23.75 -21.82
C GLU A 756 -39.80 23.19 -22.39
N THR A 757 -40.92 23.75 -21.95
CA THR A 757 -42.24 23.55 -22.56
C THR A 757 -42.49 24.68 -23.55
N GLU A 758 -42.27 24.45 -24.85
CA GLU A 758 -42.86 25.29 -25.89
C GLU A 758 -44.32 24.84 -26.11
N SER A 759 -45.27 25.75 -25.92
CA SER A 759 -46.68 25.58 -26.32
C SER A 759 -46.95 26.32 -27.64
N PRO A 760 -47.76 25.75 -28.56
CA PRO A 760 -47.98 26.31 -29.88
C PRO A 760 -49.14 27.32 -29.88
N GLU A 761 -48.86 28.59 -30.19
CA GLU A 761 -49.92 29.55 -30.52
C GLU A 761 -50.28 29.52 -32.00
N ARG A 762 -51.60 29.46 -32.23
CA ARG A 762 -52.27 29.32 -33.51
C ARG A 762 -52.20 30.64 -34.29
N GLY A 763 -51.66 30.58 -35.51
CA GLY A 763 -51.86 31.59 -36.55
C GLY A 763 -52.65 31.02 -37.72
N ARG A 764 -53.93 31.41 -37.85
CA ARG A 764 -54.76 31.36 -39.06
C ARG A 764 -55.16 32.83 -39.28
N THR A 765 -55.03 33.51 -40.42
CA THR A 765 -55.09 33.14 -41.84
C THR A 765 -54.66 34.36 -42.67
N SER A 766 -54.03 34.17 -43.84
CA SER A 766 -54.61 34.58 -45.14
C SER A 766 -53.68 34.19 -46.30
N ARG A 767 -54.31 33.76 -47.39
CA ARG A 767 -53.72 33.27 -48.64
C ARG A 767 -53.22 34.43 -49.50
N THR A 768 -52.15 34.21 -50.26
CA THR A 768 -52.11 34.49 -51.72
C THR A 768 -50.98 33.71 -52.40
N ASN A 769 -51.27 33.29 -53.63
CA ASN A 769 -50.48 32.46 -54.53
C ASN A 769 -49.18 33.12 -55.03
N SER A 770 -48.14 32.31 -55.27
CA SER A 770 -47.45 32.25 -56.57
C SER A 770 -46.34 31.18 -56.56
N SER A 771 -46.38 30.30 -57.57
CA SER A 771 -45.24 29.52 -58.09
C SER A 771 -44.86 30.14 -59.46
N PRO A 772 -43.71 29.85 -60.14
CA PRO A 772 -43.31 28.48 -60.50
C PRO A 772 -41.80 28.14 -60.67
N SER A 773 -41.58 26.81 -60.77
CA SER A 773 -40.61 26.06 -61.63
C SER A 773 -39.10 26.09 -61.35
N THR A 774 -38.48 24.91 -61.17
CA THR A 774 -37.84 24.00 -62.17
C THR A 774 -37.45 22.68 -61.47
N ARG A 775 -37.97 21.48 -61.81
CA ARG A 775 -37.46 20.43 -62.74
C ARG A 775 -35.92 20.23 -62.66
N THR A 776 -35.33 19.02 -62.48
CA THR A 776 -35.62 17.72 -63.14
C THR A 776 -34.91 16.51 -62.46
N SER A 777 -35.59 15.34 -62.45
CA SER A 777 -35.18 13.91 -62.67
C SER A 777 -33.76 13.39 -62.36
N GLY A 778 -33.51 12.12 -61.97
CA GLY A 778 -34.32 10.88 -61.94
C GLY A 778 -33.62 9.79 -61.07
N SER A 779 -34.36 8.85 -60.46
CA SER A 779 -34.66 7.46 -60.93
C SER A 779 -33.40 6.55 -61.03
N GLU A 780 -33.31 5.32 -60.53
CA GLU A 780 -34.29 4.33 -60.06
C GLU A 780 -33.57 3.08 -59.49
N ASN A 781 -34.22 2.39 -58.53
CA ASN A 781 -34.46 0.92 -58.35
C ASN A 781 -33.35 -0.12 -58.66
N GLY A 782 -33.22 -1.26 -57.97
CA GLY A 782 -34.04 -2.00 -56.99
C GLY A 782 -33.29 -3.30 -56.57
N THR A 783 -33.47 -3.81 -55.33
CA THR A 783 -34.13 -5.10 -54.95
C THR A 783 -33.76 -6.34 -55.79
N ARG A 784 -33.50 -7.57 -55.28
CA ARG A 784 -33.88 -8.28 -54.03
C ARG A 784 -33.19 -9.68 -53.99
N ALA A 785 -32.89 -10.16 -52.77
CA ALA A 785 -33.13 -11.52 -52.21
C ALA A 785 -32.63 -12.86 -52.85
N SER A 786 -31.74 -13.55 -52.09
CA SER A 786 -31.84 -14.94 -51.53
C SER A 786 -31.85 -16.20 -52.45
N PRO A 787 -31.69 -17.45 -51.92
CA PRO A 787 -30.76 -18.03 -50.92
C PRO A 787 -30.24 -19.47 -51.32
N SER A 788 -29.65 -20.21 -50.34
CA SER A 788 -29.40 -21.68 -50.30
C SER A 788 -28.11 -22.15 -51.00
N THR A 789 -27.40 -23.24 -50.65
CA THR A 789 -27.56 -24.38 -49.73
C THR A 789 -26.21 -25.12 -49.62
N SER A 790 -26.01 -25.93 -48.54
CA SER A 790 -25.29 -27.25 -48.44
C SER A 790 -23.98 -27.49 -49.24
N SER A 791 -22.93 -28.20 -48.80
CA SER A 791 -22.69 -29.16 -47.73
C SER A 791 -21.26 -29.71 -47.89
N SER A 792 -20.72 -30.25 -46.80
CA SER A 792 -19.91 -31.49 -46.73
C SER A 792 -18.39 -31.48 -46.95
N ARG A 793 -17.74 -32.13 -45.96
CA ARG A 793 -16.55 -33.01 -45.97
C ARG A 793 -15.18 -32.36 -46.27
N ALA A 794 -14.26 -32.31 -45.30
CA ALA A 794 -13.49 -33.38 -44.65
C ALA A 794 -12.31 -33.91 -45.49
N SER A 795 -11.08 -33.52 -45.11
CA SER A 795 -9.84 -34.33 -45.12
C SER A 795 -8.68 -33.43 -44.65
N GLN A 796 -8.15 -33.66 -43.45
CA GLN A 796 -6.90 -34.41 -43.21
C GLN A 796 -5.59 -33.77 -43.75
N SER A 797 -4.77 -33.42 -42.76
CA SER A 797 -3.34 -33.73 -42.67
C SER A 797 -2.28 -32.76 -43.21
N ARG A 798 -1.48 -32.32 -42.24
CA ARG A 798 -0.01 -32.36 -42.16
C ARG A 798 0.85 -31.41 -43.02
N ARG A 799 1.71 -30.72 -42.25
CA ARG A 799 3.10 -30.31 -42.50
C ARG A 799 3.29 -29.16 -43.50
N THR A 800 3.69 -28.00 -42.98
CA THR A 800 5.07 -27.67 -42.59
C THR A 800 5.07 -26.65 -41.47
#